data_AF-A0A7C1PTY2-F1
#
_entry.id   AF-A0A7C1PTY2-F1
#
_cell.length_a   1.000
_cell.length_b   1.000
_cell.length_c   1.000
_cell.angle_alpha   90.00
_cell.angle_beta   90.00
_cell.angle_gamma   90.00
#
_symmetry.space_group_name_H-M   'P 1'
#
loop_
_entity.id
_entity.type
_entity.pdbx_description
1 polymer ?
#
loop_
_entity_poly.entity_id
_entity_poly.type
_entity_poly.pdbx_seq_one_letter_code
_entity_poly.pdbx_strand_id
1 'polypeptide(L)'
;MGTLEKKILGAVVLVIVTGSVFAVTMVYFMQKKSIYETAQEKMFETANVISKSLKRTMLEGKSNITRAMSNDFKTLKGIENITILNHEGREAFNKTAPSKESEIVKRFAADLSPFSIIKNNRMLIYRPLENSPACQKCHLVKSPFLGVVKISMSLRDEQSKIVRMAMFNILATISAIFILSFIIWILMRKIIINPIRKIEGAATLLAQGDLTFRTDIAADDEIGQASSALQGALQSISSILQRVKDITRRVSKISTEVETESRDLVETTKTETEAIENISSSIEELNASISEISESTDGLAVSSEEMASAIEEMSASIFQIAQNSNELFESVESSSSSIEELTSSIKEVASSADGLLNSTDDTLSTIEEITASIREVEVNTKESARLSERVMTEASTYGKDAIEKTIEGMERIKISVETTAEYIKRLGGRSEEIGKILTVIDEITDQTTLLALNAAILAAQAGEHGKGFSVVADEIKDLAERTSFSTQEISTLIHTVQKEVADAVYAMNLGFEAVTGGLGLSKNASGALEKIIESARLSSDMSTAIEHSTSEQSEAARFVAESMEKVRNMVSQIAKATAEQSRGMSLLMNAAERIRSIATQVKTATEEQSQQSKLIRQSTEVVSEKSQHIASALNEQKMGSEQIRHSIRNISDIPAKNRNISFKVNNALRTLVKDTELIVTEMEKFSFTPVSHSEKTTRFGVIPLESPAEMHRRFSPLSDYLGRKLGKKVELKVGVDFQGAIQDIGNGVTQLCFMTPSTYIKARRDYNVRALVKALNNGKPYHHSVIIARSGSSIAGLKDLKGKSFCFGDPDSTSSHIVPRFMLLQEGVDISDLLFYNYLGHHDDVAEAVLSGEYDAGAVMELTAEKYKERGLKYIKFSEEIPEFNVCVSRDLPENEVQMIKSAFLSLKDTDTEGLSILKSINEHYTGFIETSDEDYQKIREMMSQIQLI
;
A
#
# COMPACT_ATOMS: atom_id res chain seq x y z
N MET A 1 64.28 13.21 -83.58
CA MET A 1 64.38 11.84 -83.08
C MET A 1 64.31 11.83 -81.57
N GLY A 2 63.37 11.07 -81.01
CA GLY A 2 63.26 10.85 -79.56
C GLY A 2 64.50 10.14 -79.00
N THR A 3 64.71 10.20 -77.69
CA THR A 3 65.85 9.56 -77.00
C THR A 3 65.94 8.06 -77.26
N LEU A 4 64.79 7.39 -77.37
CA LEU A 4 64.70 5.97 -77.74
C LEU A 4 65.07 5.72 -79.21
N GLU A 5 64.61 6.59 -80.12
CA GLU A 5 64.96 6.57 -81.56
C GLU A 5 66.48 6.70 -81.78
N LYS A 6 67.15 7.57 -81.02
CA LYS A 6 68.61 7.76 -81.12
C LYS A 6 69.38 6.52 -80.62
N LYS A 7 68.93 5.89 -79.53
CA LYS A 7 69.63 4.73 -78.95
C LYS A 7 69.54 3.49 -79.84
N ILE A 8 68.37 3.23 -80.43
CA ILE A 8 68.18 2.06 -81.29
C ILE A 8 68.90 2.24 -82.63
N LEU A 9 68.85 3.44 -83.23
CA LEU A 9 69.57 3.71 -84.48
C LEU A 9 71.10 3.57 -84.31
N GLY A 10 71.65 3.99 -83.17
CA GLY A 10 73.08 3.85 -82.87
C GLY A 10 73.56 2.40 -82.80
N ALA A 11 72.75 1.49 -82.25
CA ALA A 11 73.10 0.08 -82.14
C ALA A 11 73.16 -0.64 -83.51
N VAL A 12 72.24 -0.32 -84.41
CA VAL A 12 72.17 -0.96 -85.75
C VAL A 12 73.33 -0.53 -86.65
N VAL A 13 73.74 0.74 -86.60
CA VAL A 13 74.85 1.26 -87.40
C VAL A 13 76.20 0.63 -87.00
N LEU A 14 76.41 0.35 -85.71
CA LEU A 14 77.66 -0.22 -85.20
C LEU A 14 77.94 -1.65 -85.71
N VAL A 15 76.88 -2.45 -85.87
CA VAL A 15 76.98 -3.85 -86.34
C VAL A 15 77.31 -3.92 -87.84
N ILE A 16 76.78 -3.00 -88.65
CA ILE A 16 76.99 -3.02 -90.11
C ILE A 16 78.40 -2.56 -90.50
N VAL A 17 78.97 -1.59 -89.77
CA VAL A 17 80.32 -1.06 -90.06
C VAL A 17 81.42 -2.09 -89.74
N THR A 18 81.27 -2.86 -88.66
CA THR A 18 82.28 -3.84 -88.23
C THR A 18 82.42 -5.04 -89.16
N GLY A 19 81.31 -5.54 -89.73
CA GLY A 19 81.36 -6.63 -90.73
C GLY A 19 81.99 -6.25 -92.06
N SER A 20 81.87 -4.98 -92.46
CA SER A 20 82.32 -4.50 -93.79
C SER A 20 83.84 -4.37 -93.91
N VAL A 21 84.53 -4.03 -92.81
CA VAL A 21 86.00 -3.86 -92.76
C VAL A 21 86.73 -5.19 -92.97
N PHE A 22 86.19 -6.29 -92.43
CA PHE A 22 86.81 -7.62 -92.51
C PHE A 22 86.83 -8.19 -93.94
N ALA A 23 85.76 -7.96 -94.71
CA ALA A 23 85.66 -8.45 -96.09
C ALA A 23 86.69 -7.81 -97.05
N VAL A 24 86.97 -6.51 -96.89
CA VAL A 24 87.89 -5.76 -97.76
C VAL A 24 89.35 -6.20 -97.55
N THR A 25 89.74 -6.55 -96.32
CA THR A 25 91.13 -6.96 -96.01
C THR A 25 91.47 -8.31 -96.63
N MET A 26 90.51 -9.25 -96.68
CA MET A 26 90.71 -10.59 -97.21
C MET A 26 90.98 -10.59 -98.73
N VAL A 27 90.26 -9.75 -99.49
CA VAL A 27 90.40 -9.66 -100.96
C VAL A 27 91.77 -9.13 -101.40
N TYR A 28 92.35 -8.19 -100.64
CA TYR A 28 93.66 -7.59 -100.94
C TYR A 28 94.81 -8.64 -100.91
N PHE A 29 94.81 -9.53 -99.92
CA PHE A 29 95.86 -10.54 -99.76
C PHE A 29 95.84 -11.59 -100.88
N MET A 30 94.67 -12.00 -101.35
CA MET A 30 94.55 -12.97 -102.44
C MET A 30 95.13 -12.45 -103.76
N GLN A 31 94.88 -11.18 -104.11
CA GLN A 31 95.34 -10.59 -105.37
C GLN A 31 96.86 -10.40 -105.43
N LYS A 32 97.50 -10.06 -104.30
CA LYS A 32 98.96 -9.87 -104.22
C LYS A 32 99.74 -11.15 -104.57
N LYS A 33 99.25 -12.32 -104.15
CA LYS A 33 99.94 -13.60 -104.37
C LYS A 33 100.00 -14.00 -105.85
N SER A 34 98.87 -13.89 -106.56
CA SER A 34 98.75 -14.31 -107.97
C SER A 34 99.67 -13.54 -108.94
N ILE A 35 99.92 -12.26 -108.68
CA ILE A 35 100.74 -11.40 -109.55
C ILE A 35 102.23 -11.75 -109.48
N TYR A 36 102.76 -12.13 -108.30
CA TYR A 36 104.18 -12.48 -108.15
C TYR A 36 104.53 -13.84 -108.78
N GLU A 37 103.64 -14.83 -108.70
CA GLU A 37 103.85 -16.16 -109.30
C GLU A 37 104.00 -16.07 -110.83
N THR A 38 103.16 -15.26 -111.48
CA THR A 38 103.20 -15.03 -112.94
C THR A 38 104.51 -14.35 -113.40
N ALA A 39 105.07 -13.46 -112.59
CA ALA A 39 106.32 -12.76 -112.92
C ALA A 39 107.56 -13.69 -112.84
N GLN A 40 107.51 -14.71 -111.98
CA GLN A 40 108.59 -15.67 -111.79
C GLN A 40 108.75 -16.63 -112.97
N GLU A 41 107.63 -17.09 -113.52
CA GLU A 41 107.59 -18.08 -114.60
C GLU A 41 108.22 -17.54 -115.90
N LYS A 42 107.83 -16.33 -116.33
CA LYS A 42 108.41 -15.65 -117.52
C LYS A 42 109.93 -15.46 -117.45
N MET A 43 110.45 -15.25 -116.25
CA MET A 43 111.87 -14.96 -116.04
C MET A 43 112.75 -16.20 -116.22
N PHE A 44 112.30 -17.39 -115.81
CA PHE A 44 113.05 -18.63 -116.02
C PHE A 44 113.25 -18.96 -117.51
N GLU A 45 112.22 -18.73 -118.33
CA GLU A 45 112.33 -18.92 -119.78
C GLU A 45 113.40 -18.00 -120.38
N THR A 46 113.39 -16.72 -119.99
CA THR A 46 114.36 -15.73 -120.47
C THR A 46 115.79 -16.13 -120.09
N ALA A 47 116.00 -16.63 -118.87
CA ALA A 47 117.31 -17.10 -118.41
C ALA A 47 117.85 -18.30 -119.19
N ASN A 48 116.96 -19.18 -119.68
CA ASN A 48 117.33 -20.34 -120.49
C ASN A 48 117.91 -19.93 -121.85
N VAL A 49 117.26 -18.96 -122.51
CA VAL A 49 117.69 -18.42 -123.81
C VAL A 49 119.08 -17.80 -123.71
N ILE A 50 119.33 -17.04 -122.63
CA ILE A 50 120.61 -16.38 -122.37
C ILE A 50 121.74 -17.41 -122.15
N SER A 51 121.52 -18.42 -121.30
CA SER A 51 122.53 -19.45 -121.01
C SER A 51 122.92 -20.26 -122.26
N LYS A 52 121.95 -20.67 -123.08
CA LYS A 52 122.20 -21.44 -124.32
C LYS A 52 123.03 -20.65 -125.33
N SER A 53 122.77 -19.35 -125.43
CA SER A 53 123.50 -18.45 -126.33
C SER A 53 124.95 -18.24 -125.87
N LEU A 54 125.18 -18.11 -124.56
CA LEU A 54 126.53 -18.02 -123.98
C LEU A 54 127.33 -19.33 -124.17
N LYS A 55 126.70 -20.50 -124.03
CA LYS A 55 127.35 -21.79 -124.28
C LYS A 55 127.83 -21.95 -125.73
N ARG A 56 127.04 -21.46 -126.70
CA ARG A 56 127.39 -21.52 -128.14
C ARG A 56 128.66 -20.73 -128.45
N THR A 57 128.77 -19.50 -127.95
CA THR A 57 129.94 -18.65 -128.20
C THR A 57 131.22 -19.15 -127.51
N MET A 58 131.08 -19.84 -126.36
CA MET A 58 132.22 -20.50 -125.71
C MET A 58 132.78 -21.69 -126.53
N LEU A 59 131.93 -22.47 -127.20
CA LEU A 59 132.37 -23.61 -128.03
C LEU A 59 133.11 -23.17 -129.30
N GLU A 60 132.86 -21.96 -129.79
CA GLU A 60 133.55 -21.40 -130.97
C GLU A 60 134.95 -20.83 -130.65
N GLY A 61 135.41 -20.87 -129.40
CA GLY A 61 136.73 -20.39 -128.98
C GLY A 61 136.87 -18.85 -128.93
N LYS A 62 135.76 -18.11 -129.11
CA LYS A 62 135.74 -16.64 -129.20
C LYS A 62 135.36 -16.02 -127.85
N SER A 63 136.30 -16.00 -126.91
CA SER A 63 136.09 -15.46 -125.55
C SER A 63 135.69 -13.97 -125.53
N ASN A 64 136.20 -13.18 -126.48
CA ASN A 64 135.88 -11.74 -126.60
C ASN A 64 134.38 -11.51 -126.92
N ILE A 65 133.79 -12.36 -127.76
CA ILE A 65 132.37 -12.29 -128.14
C ILE A 65 131.48 -12.70 -126.98
N THR A 66 131.87 -13.72 -126.22
CA THR A 66 131.10 -14.17 -125.06
C THR A 66 130.96 -13.05 -124.01
N ARG A 67 132.02 -12.26 -123.81
CA ARG A 67 131.99 -11.09 -122.92
C ARG A 67 131.11 -9.96 -123.47
N ALA A 68 131.16 -9.68 -124.77
CA ALA A 68 130.31 -8.67 -125.41
C ALA A 68 128.81 -9.06 -125.34
N MET A 69 128.46 -10.31 -125.65
CA MET A 69 127.08 -10.82 -125.56
C MET A 69 126.49 -10.72 -124.15
N SER A 70 127.30 -10.96 -123.11
CA SER A 70 126.84 -10.80 -121.73
C SER A 70 126.44 -9.35 -121.39
N ASN A 71 127.00 -8.36 -122.08
CA ASN A 71 126.60 -6.97 -121.94
C ASN A 71 125.39 -6.63 -122.82
N ASP A 72 125.30 -7.15 -124.05
CA ASP A 72 124.13 -6.95 -124.91
C ASP A 72 122.84 -7.48 -124.26
N PHE A 73 122.90 -8.64 -123.60
CA PHE A 73 121.74 -9.18 -122.89
C PHE A 73 121.24 -8.30 -121.73
N LYS A 74 122.02 -7.33 -121.24
CA LYS A 74 121.56 -6.34 -120.25
C LYS A 74 120.57 -5.31 -120.84
N THR A 75 120.46 -5.23 -122.17
CA THR A 75 119.51 -4.33 -122.84
C THR A 75 118.10 -4.92 -122.96
N LEU A 76 117.90 -6.20 -122.63
CA LEU A 76 116.59 -6.85 -122.65
C LEU A 76 115.66 -6.29 -121.56
N LYS A 77 114.46 -5.86 -121.96
CA LYS A 77 113.47 -5.21 -121.09
C LYS A 77 113.13 -6.09 -119.88
N GLY A 78 113.40 -5.58 -118.69
CA GLY A 78 113.17 -6.27 -117.41
C GLY A 78 114.45 -6.80 -116.76
N ILE A 79 115.54 -7.05 -117.50
CA ILE A 79 116.81 -7.51 -116.91
C ILE A 79 117.67 -6.31 -116.52
N GLU A 80 118.02 -6.20 -115.24
CA GLU A 80 118.91 -5.15 -114.70
C GLU A 80 120.40 -5.54 -114.78
N ASN A 81 120.74 -6.81 -114.58
CA ASN A 81 122.14 -7.26 -114.60
C ASN A 81 122.24 -8.76 -114.92
N ILE A 82 123.34 -9.13 -115.58
CA ILE A 82 123.71 -10.53 -115.86
C ILE A 82 125.17 -10.71 -115.48
N THR A 83 125.45 -11.71 -114.65
CA THR A 83 126.78 -12.05 -114.16
C THR A 83 127.05 -13.53 -114.43
N ILE A 84 128.16 -13.83 -115.07
CA ILE A 84 128.61 -15.21 -115.29
C ILE A 84 129.63 -15.53 -114.20
N LEU A 85 129.39 -16.60 -113.47
CA LEU A 85 130.25 -17.10 -112.40
C LEU A 85 130.93 -18.37 -112.89
N ASN A 86 132.16 -18.66 -112.45
CA ASN A 86 132.82 -19.94 -112.65
C ASN A 86 132.32 -20.98 -111.64
N HIS A 87 132.81 -22.22 -111.74
CA HIS A 87 132.39 -23.32 -110.87
C HIS A 87 132.73 -23.12 -109.37
N GLU A 88 133.56 -22.13 -109.02
CA GLU A 88 133.87 -21.76 -107.63
C GLU A 88 133.02 -20.59 -107.13
N GLY A 89 132.14 -20.02 -107.94
CA GLY A 89 131.34 -18.84 -107.59
C GLY A 89 132.09 -17.50 -107.66
N ARG A 90 133.20 -17.45 -108.40
CA ARG A 90 133.89 -16.22 -108.78
C ARG A 90 133.37 -15.72 -110.12
N GLU A 91 133.40 -14.42 -110.36
CA GLU A 91 133.01 -13.88 -111.67
C GLU A 91 133.94 -14.38 -112.78
N ALA A 92 133.36 -15.01 -113.79
CA ALA A 92 134.09 -15.53 -114.94
C ALA A 92 134.79 -14.38 -115.67
N PHE A 93 135.98 -14.65 -116.21
CA PHE A 93 136.86 -13.70 -116.90
C PHE A 93 137.60 -12.66 -116.04
N ASN A 94 137.51 -12.73 -114.70
CA ASN A 94 138.32 -11.92 -113.78
C ASN A 94 139.10 -12.83 -112.79
N LYS A 95 140.37 -13.12 -113.10
CA LYS A 95 141.18 -14.09 -112.33
C LYS A 95 141.47 -13.67 -110.88
N THR A 96 141.35 -12.39 -110.54
CA THR A 96 141.57 -11.87 -109.18
C THR A 96 140.27 -11.70 -108.38
N ALA A 97 139.11 -12.05 -108.95
CA ALA A 97 137.83 -11.84 -108.27
C ALA A 97 137.65 -12.78 -107.03
N PRO A 98 137.18 -12.24 -105.89
CA PRO A 98 136.83 -13.04 -104.72
C PRO A 98 135.61 -13.91 -105.00
N SER A 99 135.56 -15.11 -104.41
CA SER A 99 134.40 -16.00 -104.51
C SER A 99 133.26 -15.47 -103.64
N LYS A 100 132.36 -14.68 -104.23
CA LYS A 100 131.25 -14.03 -103.53
C LYS A 100 129.98 -14.89 -103.44
N GLU A 101 129.86 -15.92 -104.26
CA GLU A 101 128.64 -16.73 -104.40
C GLU A 101 128.91 -18.24 -104.24
N SER A 102 129.97 -18.61 -103.51
CA SER A 102 130.37 -20.02 -103.32
C SER A 102 129.23 -20.90 -102.78
N GLU A 103 128.47 -20.39 -101.82
CA GLU A 103 127.37 -21.14 -101.16
C GLU A 103 126.20 -21.42 -102.12
N ILE A 104 125.89 -20.47 -103.01
CA ILE A 104 124.86 -20.63 -104.04
C ILE A 104 125.35 -21.59 -105.13
N VAL A 105 126.63 -21.50 -105.50
CA VAL A 105 127.19 -22.34 -106.56
C VAL A 105 127.39 -23.79 -106.13
N LYS A 106 127.68 -24.07 -104.84
CA LYS A 106 127.71 -25.43 -104.27
C LYS A 106 126.40 -26.20 -104.51
N ARG A 107 125.25 -25.52 -104.52
CA ARG A 107 123.94 -26.14 -104.77
C ARG A 107 123.90 -26.86 -106.14
N PHE A 108 124.58 -26.32 -107.14
CA PHE A 108 124.63 -26.90 -108.48
C PHE A 108 125.55 -28.12 -108.61
N ALA A 109 126.31 -28.47 -107.58
CA ALA A 109 127.02 -29.75 -107.52
C ALA A 109 126.07 -30.93 -107.26
N ALA A 110 124.92 -30.68 -106.59
CA ALA A 110 123.91 -31.67 -106.26
C ALA A 110 122.70 -31.64 -107.22
N ASP A 111 122.28 -30.45 -107.65
CA ASP A 111 121.11 -30.25 -108.51
C ASP A 111 121.38 -29.15 -109.54
N LEU A 112 121.40 -29.52 -110.83
CA LEU A 112 121.67 -28.61 -111.94
C LEU A 112 120.43 -27.77 -112.36
N SER A 113 119.32 -27.84 -111.62
CA SER A 113 118.10 -27.08 -111.91
C SER A 113 118.22 -25.59 -111.56
N PRO A 114 117.83 -24.66 -112.47
CA PRO A 114 117.86 -23.24 -112.16
C PRO A 114 116.85 -22.89 -111.05
N PHE A 115 117.15 -21.86 -110.25
CA PHE A 115 116.22 -21.36 -109.24
C PHE A 115 116.22 -19.83 -109.15
N SER A 116 115.21 -19.26 -108.47
CA SER A 116 115.05 -17.82 -108.30
C SER A 116 114.93 -17.41 -106.83
N ILE A 117 115.40 -16.22 -106.48
CA ILE A 117 115.27 -15.59 -105.15
C ILE A 117 114.77 -14.16 -105.34
N ILE A 118 113.73 -13.74 -104.64
CA ILE A 118 113.30 -12.34 -104.61
C ILE A 118 114.00 -11.63 -103.43
N LYS A 119 114.83 -10.62 -103.72
CA LYS A 119 115.54 -9.83 -102.70
C LYS A 119 115.62 -8.36 -103.14
N ASN A 120 115.34 -7.43 -102.22
CA ASN A 120 115.36 -5.99 -102.48
C ASN A 120 114.55 -5.54 -103.71
N ASN A 121 113.30 -6.02 -103.81
CA ASN A 121 112.40 -5.73 -104.93
C ASN A 121 112.91 -6.19 -106.31
N ARG A 122 113.88 -7.12 -106.30
CA ARG A 122 114.45 -7.74 -107.48
C ARG A 122 114.28 -9.25 -107.44
N MET A 123 114.00 -9.85 -108.58
CA MET A 123 114.04 -11.28 -108.77
C MET A 123 115.40 -11.67 -109.35
N LEU A 124 116.16 -12.48 -108.61
CA LEU A 124 117.46 -13.01 -109.00
C LEU A 124 117.28 -14.45 -109.48
N ILE A 125 117.75 -14.80 -110.68
CA ILE A 125 117.75 -16.17 -111.22
C ILE A 125 119.17 -16.67 -111.37
N TYR A 126 119.43 -17.90 -110.94
CA TYR A 126 120.71 -18.59 -111.10
C TYR A 126 120.53 -19.82 -111.97
N ARG A 127 121.34 -19.98 -113.03
CA ARG A 127 121.29 -21.12 -113.96
C ARG A 127 122.68 -21.65 -114.28
N PRO A 128 122.97 -22.96 -114.14
CA PRO A 128 124.31 -23.50 -114.36
C PRO A 128 124.63 -23.67 -115.86
N LEU A 129 125.93 -23.68 -116.17
CA LEU A 129 126.52 -24.00 -117.47
C LEU A 129 127.19 -25.36 -117.36
N GLU A 130 126.49 -26.42 -117.80
CA GLU A 130 126.92 -27.81 -117.67
C GLU A 130 128.22 -28.15 -118.43
N ASN A 131 129.10 -28.94 -117.81
CA ASN A 131 130.40 -29.36 -118.35
C ASN A 131 130.26 -30.58 -119.27
N SER A 132 129.83 -30.33 -120.50
CA SER A 132 129.67 -31.39 -121.52
C SER A 132 131.02 -31.92 -122.04
N PRO A 133 131.08 -33.13 -122.65
CA PRO A 133 132.33 -33.70 -123.18
C PRO A 133 133.07 -32.77 -124.18
N ALA A 134 132.32 -31.96 -124.93
CA ALA A 134 132.89 -30.94 -125.83
C ALA A 134 133.66 -29.85 -125.08
N CYS A 135 133.25 -29.51 -123.86
CA CYS A 135 133.93 -28.52 -123.03
C CYS A 135 135.22 -29.05 -122.42
N GLN A 136 135.30 -30.36 -122.14
CA GLN A 136 136.47 -31.00 -121.52
C GLN A 136 137.72 -30.99 -122.43
N LYS A 137 137.54 -30.80 -123.75
CA LYS A 137 138.66 -30.61 -124.70
C LYS A 137 139.47 -29.34 -124.43
N CYS A 138 138.82 -28.28 -123.94
CA CYS A 138 139.46 -26.99 -123.67
C CYS A 138 139.56 -26.68 -122.16
N HIS A 139 138.79 -27.37 -121.33
CA HIS A 139 138.72 -27.15 -119.88
C HIS A 139 138.95 -28.46 -119.10
N LEU A 140 140.12 -28.61 -118.48
CA LEU A 140 140.51 -29.77 -117.65
C LEU A 140 139.92 -29.71 -116.22
N VAL A 141 138.68 -29.25 -116.06
CA VAL A 141 138.02 -29.07 -114.75
C VAL A 141 137.17 -30.29 -114.39
N LYS A 142 137.47 -30.96 -113.26
CA LYS A 142 136.68 -32.07 -112.71
C LYS A 142 135.43 -31.58 -111.94
N SER A 143 134.53 -30.86 -112.62
CA SER A 143 133.23 -30.41 -112.07
C SER A 143 132.11 -30.68 -113.08
N PRO A 144 130.90 -31.10 -112.65
CA PRO A 144 129.77 -31.36 -113.56
C PRO A 144 129.25 -30.10 -114.28
N PHE A 145 129.62 -28.90 -113.81
CA PHE A 145 129.33 -27.63 -114.45
C PHE A 145 130.57 -26.73 -114.46
N LEU A 146 130.65 -25.84 -115.45
CA LEU A 146 131.76 -24.92 -115.68
C LEU A 146 131.56 -23.59 -114.95
N GLY A 147 130.31 -23.21 -114.73
CA GLY A 147 129.93 -21.92 -114.18
C GLY A 147 128.42 -21.74 -114.03
N VAL A 148 127.96 -20.57 -113.59
CA VAL A 148 126.54 -20.24 -113.38
C VAL A 148 126.26 -18.85 -113.93
N VAL A 149 125.19 -18.70 -114.71
CA VAL A 149 124.66 -17.40 -115.14
C VAL A 149 123.65 -16.91 -114.11
N LYS A 150 123.93 -15.76 -113.51
CA LYS A 150 123.04 -15.03 -112.59
C LYS A 150 122.37 -13.88 -113.34
N ILE A 151 121.07 -13.71 -113.21
CA ILE A 151 120.27 -12.65 -113.85
C ILE A 151 119.44 -11.95 -112.78
N SER A 152 119.32 -10.62 -112.82
CA SER A 152 118.47 -9.85 -111.89
C SER A 152 117.41 -9.02 -112.63
N MET A 153 116.16 -8.97 -112.15
CA MET A 153 115.05 -8.15 -112.69
C MET A 153 114.31 -7.36 -111.61
N SER A 154 113.84 -6.15 -111.93
CA SER A 154 113.02 -5.30 -111.03
C SER A 154 111.53 -5.68 -111.04
N LEU A 155 110.89 -5.72 -109.86
CA LEU A 155 109.46 -6.01 -109.66
C LEU A 155 108.58 -4.74 -109.48
N ARG A 156 109.11 -3.54 -109.72
CA ARG A 156 108.40 -2.27 -109.44
C ARG A 156 107.11 -2.09 -110.25
N ASP A 157 107.10 -2.44 -111.53
CA ASP A 157 105.94 -2.19 -112.39
C ASP A 157 104.71 -3.03 -111.99
N GLU A 158 104.90 -4.24 -111.46
CA GLU A 158 103.81 -5.11 -111.03
C GLU A 158 103.13 -4.66 -109.73
N GLN A 159 103.83 -3.93 -108.85
CA GLN A 159 103.19 -3.36 -107.64
C GLN A 159 102.19 -2.25 -107.96
N SER A 160 102.39 -1.49 -109.05
CA SER A 160 101.51 -0.38 -109.41
C SER A 160 100.10 -0.81 -109.88
N LYS A 161 99.96 -2.06 -110.33
CA LYS A 161 98.67 -2.64 -110.73
C LYS A 161 97.80 -3.01 -109.52
N ILE A 162 98.42 -3.46 -108.43
CA ILE A 162 97.73 -3.85 -107.18
C ILE A 162 96.99 -2.66 -106.56
N VAL A 163 97.61 -1.46 -106.56
CA VAL A 163 97.03 -0.27 -105.91
C VAL A 163 95.80 0.26 -106.66
N ARG A 164 95.78 0.21 -108.00
CA ARG A 164 94.65 0.73 -108.80
C ARG A 164 93.37 -0.10 -108.65
N MET A 165 93.46 -1.43 -108.53
CA MET A 165 92.28 -2.28 -108.32
C MET A 165 91.70 -2.17 -106.91
N ALA A 166 92.52 -1.92 -105.89
CA ALA A 166 92.06 -1.79 -104.50
C ALA A 166 91.12 -0.59 -104.28
N MET A 167 91.34 0.53 -104.99
CA MET A 167 90.52 1.74 -104.87
C MET A 167 89.08 1.59 -105.38
N PHE A 168 88.85 0.77 -106.43
CA PHE A 168 87.52 0.59 -107.01
C PHE A 168 86.57 -0.18 -106.07
N ASN A 169 87.08 -1.21 -105.39
CA ASN A 169 86.25 -2.06 -104.51
C ASN A 169 85.77 -1.34 -103.24
N ILE A 170 86.51 -0.35 -102.74
CA ILE A 170 86.12 0.41 -101.54
C ILE A 170 84.86 1.26 -101.80
N LEU A 171 84.69 1.80 -103.01
CA LEU A 171 83.56 2.66 -103.35
C LEU A 171 82.23 1.88 -103.41
N ALA A 172 82.24 0.65 -103.93
CA ALA A 172 81.02 -0.15 -104.10
C ALA A 172 80.38 -0.57 -102.76
N THR A 173 81.19 -0.81 -101.73
CA THR A 173 80.72 -1.27 -100.40
C THR A 173 79.97 -0.17 -99.65
N ILE A 174 80.37 1.09 -99.80
CA ILE A 174 79.77 2.23 -99.11
C ILE A 174 78.31 2.45 -99.57
N SER A 175 78.03 2.25 -100.85
CA SER A 175 76.69 2.44 -101.42
C SER A 175 75.67 1.41 -100.92
N ALA A 176 76.07 0.16 -100.68
CA ALA A 176 75.17 -0.90 -100.22
C ALA A 176 74.68 -0.69 -98.76
N ILE A 177 75.54 -0.13 -97.89
CA ILE A 177 75.24 0.11 -96.47
C ILE A 177 74.14 1.17 -96.29
N PHE A 178 74.10 2.16 -97.17
CA PHE A 178 73.14 3.27 -97.08
C PHE A 178 71.69 2.84 -97.35
N ILE A 179 71.48 1.93 -98.30
CA ILE A 179 70.13 1.49 -98.71
C ILE A 179 69.49 0.61 -97.62
N LEU A 180 70.26 -0.30 -97.03
CA LEU A 180 69.76 -1.22 -96.00
C LEU A 180 69.31 -0.47 -94.73
N SER A 181 70.01 0.60 -94.37
CA SER A 181 69.71 1.42 -93.19
C SER A 181 68.38 2.18 -93.31
N PHE A 182 67.94 2.53 -94.53
CA PHE A 182 66.72 3.30 -94.76
C PHE A 182 65.44 2.45 -94.61
N ILE A 183 65.47 1.17 -95.01
CA ILE A 183 64.32 0.26 -94.94
C ILE A 183 63.96 -0.09 -93.49
N ILE A 184 64.98 -0.32 -92.64
CA ILE A 184 64.78 -0.67 -91.23
C ILE A 184 64.12 0.48 -90.45
N TRP A 185 64.40 1.73 -90.80
CA TRP A 185 63.80 2.90 -90.16
C TRP A 185 62.27 3.00 -90.37
N ILE A 186 61.76 2.63 -91.54
CA ILE A 186 60.33 2.70 -91.87
C ILE A 186 59.52 1.66 -91.07
N LEU A 187 60.02 0.43 -90.94
CA LEU A 187 59.31 -0.65 -90.23
C LEU A 187 59.18 -0.36 -88.73
N MET A 188 60.24 0.15 -88.10
CA MET A 188 60.25 0.49 -86.67
C MET A 188 59.22 1.56 -86.30
N ARG A 189 58.99 2.54 -87.18
CA ARG A 189 58.07 3.67 -86.91
C ARG A 189 56.60 3.25 -86.89
N LYS A 190 56.21 2.29 -87.74
CA LYS A 190 54.79 1.90 -87.90
C LYS A 190 54.33 0.90 -86.83
N ILE A 191 55.21 -0.01 -86.40
CA ILE A 191 54.85 -1.13 -85.53
C ILE A 191 55.03 -0.80 -84.04
N ILE A 192 56.06 -0.02 -83.66
CA ILE A 192 56.39 0.21 -82.24
C ILE A 192 56.08 1.65 -81.80
N ILE A 193 56.49 2.65 -82.58
CA ILE A 193 56.49 4.05 -82.12
C ILE A 193 55.08 4.67 -82.04
N ASN A 194 54.20 4.35 -83.00
CA ASN A 194 52.87 4.96 -83.06
C ASN A 194 51.89 4.44 -81.98
N PRO A 195 51.79 3.13 -81.68
CA PRO A 195 50.94 2.62 -80.60
C PRO A 195 51.36 3.12 -79.20
N ILE A 196 52.67 3.18 -78.91
CA ILE A 196 53.18 3.71 -77.63
C ILE A 196 52.81 5.18 -77.42
N ARG A 197 52.81 6.00 -78.48
CA ARG A 197 52.35 7.40 -78.42
C ARG A 197 50.87 7.56 -78.10
N LYS A 198 50.01 6.61 -78.50
CA LYS A 198 48.58 6.66 -78.15
C LYS A 198 48.36 6.38 -76.66
N ILE A 199 49.12 5.45 -76.08
CA ILE A 199 49.10 5.18 -74.64
C ILE A 199 49.67 6.38 -73.85
N GLU A 200 50.73 7.02 -74.35
CA GLU A 200 51.26 8.27 -73.78
C GLU A 200 50.21 9.39 -73.78
N GLY A 201 49.48 9.57 -74.90
CA GLY A 201 48.41 10.57 -75.00
C GLY A 201 47.25 10.30 -74.03
N ALA A 202 46.84 9.05 -73.91
CA ALA A 202 45.82 8.61 -72.95
C ALA A 202 46.24 8.83 -71.48
N ALA A 203 47.48 8.49 -71.14
CA ALA A 203 48.02 8.76 -69.81
C ALA A 203 48.10 10.27 -69.50
N THR A 204 48.35 11.09 -70.53
CA THR A 204 48.38 12.56 -70.39
C THR A 204 46.98 13.14 -70.15
N LEU A 205 45.95 12.64 -70.84
CA LEU A 205 44.56 13.05 -70.62
C LEU A 205 44.03 12.63 -69.23
N LEU A 206 44.39 11.41 -68.77
CA LEU A 206 44.12 10.95 -67.41
C LEU A 206 44.79 11.85 -66.36
N ALA A 207 46.04 12.27 -66.59
CA ALA A 207 46.75 13.20 -65.70
C ALA A 207 46.15 14.61 -65.69
N GLN A 208 45.37 14.96 -66.71
CA GLN A 208 44.67 16.26 -66.82
C GLN A 208 43.22 16.21 -66.31
N GLY A 209 42.75 15.05 -65.82
CA GLY A 209 41.41 14.89 -65.24
C GLY A 209 40.29 14.62 -66.25
N ASP A 210 40.62 14.47 -67.53
CA ASP A 210 39.65 14.10 -68.57
C ASP A 210 39.54 12.57 -68.68
N LEU A 211 38.45 12.02 -68.14
CA LEU A 211 38.16 10.58 -68.13
C LEU A 211 37.21 10.17 -69.28
N THR A 212 36.97 11.05 -70.25
CA THR A 212 35.96 10.82 -71.30
C THR A 212 36.50 10.14 -72.57
N PHE A 213 37.83 10.02 -72.71
CA PHE A 213 38.48 9.46 -73.89
C PHE A 213 38.51 7.92 -73.90
N ARG A 214 38.67 7.31 -75.09
CA ARG A 214 38.82 5.85 -75.29
C ARG A 214 40.11 5.53 -76.04
N THR A 215 40.84 4.51 -75.59
CA THR A 215 42.03 3.99 -76.29
C THR A 215 41.67 2.81 -77.17
N ASP A 216 41.33 3.07 -78.44
CA ASP A 216 41.10 2.01 -79.43
C ASP A 216 42.43 1.54 -80.05
N ILE A 217 43.13 0.64 -79.35
CA ILE A 217 44.34 -0.04 -79.84
C ILE A 217 44.00 -1.52 -80.01
N ALA A 218 43.77 -1.95 -81.25
CA ALA A 218 43.56 -3.35 -81.62
C ALA A 218 44.91 -4.02 -81.90
N ALA A 219 45.53 -4.56 -80.85
CA ALA A 219 46.73 -5.39 -80.91
C ALA A 219 46.61 -6.51 -79.87
N ASP A 220 46.99 -7.74 -80.21
CA ASP A 220 46.98 -8.89 -79.28
C ASP A 220 48.33 -9.06 -78.55
N ASP A 221 49.17 -8.03 -78.58
CA ASP A 221 50.49 -7.99 -77.95
C ASP A 221 50.48 -7.22 -76.62
N GLU A 222 51.66 -7.01 -76.03
CA GLU A 222 51.83 -6.32 -74.75
C GLU A 222 51.29 -4.87 -74.76
N ILE A 223 51.17 -4.25 -75.94
CA ILE A 223 50.63 -2.90 -76.08
C ILE A 223 49.09 -2.91 -75.99
N GLY A 224 48.44 -3.96 -76.51
CA GLY A 224 47.00 -4.16 -76.36
C GLY A 224 46.57 -4.45 -74.92
N GLN A 225 47.32 -5.26 -74.20
CA GLN A 225 47.06 -5.54 -72.77
C GLN A 225 47.19 -4.28 -71.91
N ALA A 226 48.21 -3.44 -72.18
CA ALA A 226 48.38 -2.16 -71.50
C ALA A 226 47.21 -1.19 -71.75
N SER A 227 46.64 -1.20 -72.96
CA SER A 227 45.45 -0.40 -73.30
C SER A 227 44.19 -0.85 -72.55
N SER A 228 43.97 -2.17 -72.42
CA SER A 228 42.81 -2.72 -71.72
C SER A 228 42.88 -2.48 -70.20
N ALA A 229 44.07 -2.62 -69.60
CA ALA A 229 44.30 -2.30 -68.20
C ALA A 229 44.04 -0.81 -67.89
N LEU A 230 44.45 0.10 -68.78
CA LEU A 230 44.18 1.53 -68.65
C LEU A 230 42.68 1.85 -68.73
N GLN A 231 41.93 1.16 -69.59
CA GLN A 231 40.46 1.28 -69.70
C GLN A 231 39.75 0.83 -68.41
N GLY A 232 40.19 -0.28 -67.80
CA GLY A 232 39.65 -0.76 -66.52
C GLY A 232 39.91 0.21 -65.36
N ALA A 233 41.09 0.84 -65.33
CA ALA A 233 41.41 1.89 -64.36
C ALA A 233 40.50 3.11 -64.50
N LEU A 234 40.23 3.57 -65.73
CA LEU A 234 39.32 4.70 -66.01
C LEU A 234 37.91 4.43 -65.48
N GLN A 235 37.36 3.24 -65.70
CA GLN A 235 36.00 2.88 -65.27
C GLN A 235 35.89 2.78 -63.74
N SER A 236 36.92 2.25 -63.08
CA SER A 236 37.00 2.20 -61.60
C SER A 236 37.08 3.60 -60.99
N ILE A 237 37.94 4.47 -61.53
CA ILE A 237 38.07 5.87 -61.08
C ILE A 237 36.75 6.63 -61.26
N SER A 238 36.07 6.47 -62.39
CA SER A 238 34.75 7.08 -62.61
C SER A 238 33.69 6.60 -61.59
N SER A 239 33.68 5.30 -61.23
CA SER A 239 32.76 4.77 -60.21
C SER A 239 33.11 5.30 -58.80
N ILE A 240 34.40 5.39 -58.47
CA ILE A 240 34.87 5.97 -57.20
C ILE A 240 34.45 7.43 -57.10
N LEU A 241 34.68 8.23 -58.15
CA LEU A 241 34.28 9.64 -58.17
C LEU A 241 32.75 9.81 -58.09
N GLN A 242 31.93 8.94 -58.67
CA GLN A 242 30.48 8.98 -58.42
C GLN A 242 30.12 8.69 -56.96
N ARG A 243 30.70 7.63 -56.39
CA ARG A 243 30.46 7.28 -54.99
C ARG A 243 30.90 8.40 -54.05
N VAL A 244 32.04 9.03 -54.29
CA VAL A 244 32.51 10.16 -53.48
C VAL A 244 31.53 11.33 -53.60
N LYS A 245 30.97 11.63 -54.78
CA LYS A 245 30.02 12.74 -54.98
C LYS A 245 28.71 12.51 -54.21
N ASP A 246 28.21 11.28 -54.24
CA ASP A 246 27.01 10.89 -53.49
C ASP A 246 27.27 10.86 -51.97
N ILE A 247 28.46 10.42 -51.55
CA ILE A 247 28.89 10.50 -50.14
C ILE A 247 28.93 11.96 -49.69
N THR A 248 29.57 12.86 -50.44
CA THR A 248 29.71 14.28 -50.07
C THR A 248 28.35 14.98 -49.98
N ARG A 249 27.40 14.67 -50.88
CA ARG A 249 26.01 15.17 -50.79
C ARG A 249 25.28 14.66 -49.54
N ARG A 250 25.44 13.37 -49.22
CA ARG A 250 24.86 12.79 -47.99
C ARG A 250 25.47 13.41 -46.75
N VAL A 251 26.80 13.61 -46.70
CA VAL A 251 27.49 14.26 -45.58
C VAL A 251 27.01 15.71 -45.40
N SER A 252 26.81 16.46 -46.48
CA SER A 252 26.26 17.82 -46.42
C SER A 252 24.83 17.86 -45.88
N LYS A 253 23.94 16.98 -46.36
CA LYS A 253 22.56 16.85 -45.84
C LYS A 253 22.52 16.46 -44.36
N ILE A 254 23.30 15.45 -43.97
CA ILE A 254 23.43 15.03 -42.57
C ILE A 254 23.96 16.19 -41.72
N SER A 255 24.96 16.93 -42.21
CA SER A 255 25.51 18.06 -41.46
C SER A 255 24.47 19.15 -41.19
N THR A 256 23.58 19.43 -42.16
CA THR A 256 22.47 20.39 -41.96
C THR A 256 21.37 19.87 -41.04
N GLU A 257 21.10 18.56 -41.04
CA GLU A 257 20.15 17.93 -40.12
C GLU A 257 20.69 17.98 -38.69
N VAL A 258 21.97 17.63 -38.47
CA VAL A 258 22.63 17.68 -37.15
C VAL A 258 22.79 19.14 -36.67
N GLU A 259 22.94 20.13 -37.55
CA GLU A 259 22.93 21.55 -37.16
C GLU A 259 21.57 21.96 -36.58
N THR A 260 20.47 21.53 -37.22
CA THR A 260 19.11 21.78 -36.73
C THR A 260 18.87 21.08 -35.38
N GLU A 261 19.17 19.78 -35.29
CA GLU A 261 19.03 19.02 -34.03
C GLU A 261 19.89 19.62 -32.89
N SER A 262 21.09 20.13 -33.21
CA SER A 262 21.94 20.76 -32.20
C SER A 262 21.40 22.11 -31.71
N ARG A 263 20.66 22.85 -32.56
CA ARG A 263 19.94 24.06 -32.13
C ARG A 263 18.75 23.72 -31.24
N ASP A 264 17.96 22.74 -31.64
CA ASP A 264 16.82 22.25 -30.84
C ASP A 264 17.31 21.77 -29.46
N LEU A 265 18.45 21.06 -29.40
CA LEU A 265 19.08 20.64 -28.15
C LEU A 265 19.42 21.82 -27.23
N VAL A 266 19.87 22.96 -27.77
CA VAL A 266 20.15 24.18 -26.96
C VAL A 266 18.87 24.80 -26.42
N GLU A 267 17.77 24.77 -27.18
CA GLU A 267 16.47 25.25 -26.74
C GLU A 267 15.88 24.34 -25.65
N THR A 268 15.90 23.02 -25.86
CA THR A 268 15.49 22.03 -24.84
C THR A 268 16.31 22.15 -23.56
N THR A 269 17.62 22.40 -23.68
CA THR A 269 18.52 22.65 -22.53
C THR A 269 18.08 23.85 -21.68
N LYS A 270 17.49 24.88 -22.30
CA LYS A 270 16.95 26.05 -21.58
C LYS A 270 15.71 25.65 -20.78
N THR A 271 14.78 24.91 -21.39
CA THR A 271 13.58 24.43 -20.71
C THR A 271 13.90 23.42 -19.60
N GLU A 272 14.94 22.59 -19.76
CA GLU A 272 15.45 21.71 -18.70
C GLU A 272 15.96 22.50 -17.49
N THR A 273 16.62 23.64 -17.71
CA THR A 273 17.13 24.49 -16.62
C THR A 273 15.98 25.07 -15.80
N GLU A 274 14.94 25.59 -16.47
CA GLU A 274 13.73 26.11 -15.83
C GLU A 274 12.99 25.00 -15.06
N ALA A 275 12.92 23.79 -15.62
CA ALA A 275 12.33 22.64 -14.94
C ALA A 275 13.13 22.25 -13.67
N ILE A 276 14.46 22.24 -13.72
CA ILE A 276 15.33 21.93 -12.57
C ILE A 276 15.14 22.97 -11.44
N GLU A 277 15.05 24.26 -11.76
CA GLU A 277 14.78 25.31 -10.78
C GLU A 277 13.41 25.13 -10.10
N ASN A 278 12.37 24.82 -10.89
CA ASN A 278 11.03 24.54 -10.36
C ASN A 278 11.02 23.32 -9.43
N ILE A 279 11.66 22.21 -9.82
CA ILE A 279 11.75 21.01 -8.96
C ILE A 279 12.48 21.34 -7.66
N SER A 280 13.56 22.15 -7.72
CA SER A 280 14.28 22.56 -6.52
C SER A 280 13.40 23.36 -5.56
N SER A 281 12.60 24.30 -6.08
CA SER A 281 11.64 25.07 -5.27
C SER A 281 10.56 24.17 -4.66
N SER A 282 10.00 23.22 -5.42
CA SER A 282 9.00 22.29 -4.90
C SER A 282 9.55 21.36 -3.82
N ILE A 283 10.83 21.01 -3.86
CA ILE A 283 11.48 20.22 -2.80
C ILE A 283 11.71 21.04 -1.52
N GLU A 284 12.01 22.34 -1.64
CA GLU A 284 12.07 23.23 -0.48
C GLU A 284 10.69 23.39 0.18
N GLU A 285 9.64 23.57 -0.62
CA GLU A 285 8.26 23.63 -0.14
C GLU A 285 7.83 22.31 0.52
N LEU A 286 8.14 21.17 -0.09
CA LEU A 286 7.88 19.85 0.47
C LEU A 286 8.59 19.64 1.82
N ASN A 287 9.83 20.12 1.97
CA ASN A 287 10.54 20.07 3.24
C ASN A 287 9.89 20.93 4.32
N ALA A 288 9.37 22.11 3.96
CA ALA A 288 8.61 22.94 4.88
C ALA A 288 7.32 22.23 5.34
N SER A 289 6.57 21.64 4.41
CA SER A 289 5.37 20.86 4.73
C SER A 289 5.67 19.64 5.61
N ILE A 290 6.76 18.90 5.36
CA ILE A 290 7.18 17.79 6.23
C ILE A 290 7.41 18.29 7.66
N SER A 291 8.04 19.44 7.83
CA SER A 291 8.29 20.02 9.15
C SER A 291 6.99 20.41 9.87
N GLU A 292 6.04 21.03 9.16
CA GLU A 292 4.74 21.42 9.71
C GLU A 292 3.87 20.22 10.09
N ILE A 293 3.84 19.16 9.26
CA ILE A 293 3.13 17.92 9.57
C ILE A 293 3.80 17.21 10.77
N SER A 294 5.14 17.27 10.87
CA SER A 294 5.86 16.71 12.02
C SER A 294 5.48 17.41 13.33
N GLU A 295 5.42 18.74 13.34
CA GLU A 295 4.98 19.52 14.51
C GLU A 295 3.51 19.21 14.87
N SER A 296 2.64 19.11 13.87
CA SER A 296 1.23 18.72 14.06
C SER A 296 1.08 17.30 14.62
N THR A 297 1.95 16.37 14.20
CA THR A 297 1.95 14.98 14.66
C THR A 297 2.42 14.88 16.12
N ASP A 298 3.40 15.69 16.52
CA ASP A 298 3.86 15.78 17.91
C ASP A 298 2.74 16.35 18.81
N GLY A 299 2.06 17.41 18.33
CA GLY A 299 0.86 17.94 18.98
C GLY A 299 -0.25 16.89 19.17
N LEU A 300 -0.52 16.07 18.15
CA LEU A 300 -1.49 14.97 18.24
C LEU A 300 -1.09 13.91 19.26
N ALA A 301 0.20 13.61 19.40
CA ALA A 301 0.69 12.65 20.40
C ALA A 301 0.45 13.18 21.83
N VAL A 302 0.80 14.44 22.09
CA VAL A 302 0.56 15.10 23.38
C VAL A 302 -0.93 15.15 23.70
N SER A 303 -1.77 15.60 22.75
CA SER A 303 -3.23 15.63 22.96
C SER A 303 -3.83 14.24 23.20
N SER A 304 -3.26 13.18 22.62
CA SER A 304 -3.70 11.80 22.89
C SER A 304 -3.37 11.36 24.32
N GLU A 305 -2.21 11.75 24.84
CA GLU A 305 -1.78 11.44 26.21
C GLU A 305 -2.62 12.19 27.26
N GLU A 306 -2.94 13.47 27.00
CA GLU A 306 -3.89 14.25 27.79
C GLU A 306 -5.30 13.64 27.77
N MET A 307 -5.77 13.23 26.59
CA MET A 307 -7.07 12.57 26.44
C MET A 307 -7.13 11.25 27.22
N ALA A 308 -6.06 10.45 27.20
CA ALA A 308 -5.98 9.21 27.96
C ALA A 308 -6.13 9.47 29.46
N SER A 309 -5.43 10.48 29.99
CA SER A 309 -5.53 10.89 31.40
C SER A 309 -6.94 11.36 31.77
N ALA A 310 -7.56 12.18 30.92
CA ALA A 310 -8.94 12.64 31.14
C ALA A 310 -9.97 11.50 31.14
N ILE A 311 -9.75 10.46 30.34
CA ILE A 311 -10.61 9.26 30.29
C ILE A 311 -10.48 8.42 31.57
N GLU A 312 -9.29 8.36 32.17
CA GLU A 312 -9.10 7.69 33.47
C GLU A 312 -9.84 8.42 34.59
N GLU A 313 -9.72 9.76 34.67
CA GLU A 313 -10.46 10.57 35.65
C GLU A 313 -11.97 10.47 35.44
N MET A 314 -12.42 10.44 34.18
CA MET A 314 -13.82 10.22 33.83
C MET A 314 -14.30 8.83 34.27
N SER A 315 -13.48 7.79 34.09
CA SER A 315 -13.82 6.43 34.54
C SER A 315 -14.00 6.36 36.06
N ALA A 316 -13.12 7.03 36.82
CA ALA A 316 -13.25 7.14 38.27
C ALA A 316 -14.52 7.90 38.67
N SER A 317 -14.83 9.00 37.99
CA SER A 317 -16.04 9.80 38.22
C SER A 317 -17.32 9.01 37.93
N ILE A 318 -17.36 8.27 36.83
CA ILE A 318 -18.46 7.37 36.45
C ILE A 318 -18.68 6.32 37.55
N PHE A 319 -17.60 5.73 38.07
CA PHE A 319 -17.69 4.76 39.16
C PHE A 319 -18.29 5.38 40.43
N GLN A 320 -17.84 6.58 40.82
CA GLN A 320 -18.38 7.29 41.97
C GLN A 320 -19.86 7.65 41.79
N ILE A 321 -20.28 8.09 40.60
CA ILE A 321 -21.68 8.39 40.29
C ILE A 321 -22.54 7.13 40.40
N ALA A 322 -22.05 5.98 39.90
CA ALA A 322 -22.76 4.71 40.00
C ALA A 322 -22.96 4.29 41.47
N GLN A 323 -21.92 4.44 42.31
CA GLN A 323 -22.03 4.17 43.75
C GLN A 323 -23.04 5.11 44.43
N ASN A 324 -22.91 6.42 44.21
CA ASN A 324 -23.83 7.41 44.78
C ASN A 324 -25.28 7.17 44.33
N SER A 325 -25.49 6.71 43.09
CA SER A 325 -26.81 6.35 42.57
C SER A 325 -27.40 5.13 43.30
N ASN A 326 -26.57 4.14 43.64
CA ASN A 326 -27.02 2.98 44.42
C ASN A 326 -27.38 3.36 45.86
N GLU A 327 -26.54 4.18 46.51
CA GLU A 327 -26.82 4.72 47.86
C GLU A 327 -28.10 5.58 47.88
N LEU A 328 -28.34 6.36 46.83
CA LEU A 328 -29.58 7.13 46.67
C LEU A 328 -30.80 6.19 46.55
N PHE A 329 -30.68 5.07 45.83
CA PHE A 329 -31.76 4.11 45.68
C PHE A 329 -32.16 3.50 47.04
N GLU A 330 -31.17 3.07 47.82
CA GLU A 330 -31.38 2.54 49.18
C GLU A 330 -32.00 3.59 50.11
N SER A 331 -31.54 4.85 50.02
CA SER A 331 -32.07 5.96 50.82
C SER A 331 -33.53 6.29 50.48
N VAL A 332 -33.90 6.22 49.19
CA VAL A 332 -35.28 6.45 48.72
C VAL A 332 -36.19 5.30 49.15
N GLU A 333 -35.74 4.06 49.06
CA GLU A 333 -36.50 2.88 49.52
C GLU A 333 -36.80 2.96 51.02
N SER A 334 -35.77 3.29 51.82
CA SER A 334 -35.91 3.53 53.26
C SER A 334 -36.90 4.67 53.55
N SER A 335 -36.80 5.79 52.82
CA SER A 335 -37.73 6.91 52.96
C SER A 335 -39.17 6.53 52.59
N SER A 336 -39.36 5.70 51.56
CA SER A 336 -40.68 5.21 51.14
C SER A 336 -41.32 4.38 52.25
N SER A 337 -40.55 3.46 52.86
CA SER A 337 -41.05 2.66 53.99
C SER A 337 -41.45 3.52 55.20
N SER A 338 -40.66 4.57 55.50
CA SER A 338 -40.98 5.52 56.58
C SER A 338 -42.24 6.35 56.26
N ILE A 339 -42.46 6.72 54.99
CA ILE A 339 -43.68 7.42 54.56
C ILE A 339 -44.91 6.53 54.72
N GLU A 340 -44.81 5.24 54.39
CA GLU A 340 -45.89 4.27 54.58
C GLU A 340 -46.23 4.09 56.07
N GLU A 341 -45.21 3.94 56.92
CA GLU A 341 -45.38 3.85 58.38
C GLU A 341 -46.04 5.11 58.95
N LEU A 342 -45.56 6.31 58.57
CA LEU A 342 -46.15 7.59 58.97
C LEU A 342 -47.59 7.72 58.49
N THR A 343 -47.90 7.23 57.29
CA THR A 343 -49.28 7.24 56.76
C THR A 343 -50.20 6.38 57.64
N SER A 344 -49.71 5.22 58.10
CA SER A 344 -50.43 4.37 59.06
C SER A 344 -50.62 5.08 60.41
N SER A 345 -49.58 5.69 60.96
CA SER A 345 -49.66 6.43 62.24
C SER A 345 -50.62 7.63 62.15
N ILE A 346 -50.62 8.37 61.05
CA ILE A 346 -51.56 9.48 60.80
C ILE A 346 -53.01 8.97 60.81
N LYS A 347 -53.26 7.79 60.22
CA LYS A 347 -54.59 7.17 60.23
C LYS A 347 -55.02 6.76 61.65
N GLU A 348 -54.10 6.25 62.46
CA GLU A 348 -54.35 5.90 63.86
C GLU A 348 -54.61 7.14 64.74
N VAL A 349 -53.86 8.22 64.53
CA VAL A 349 -54.11 9.52 65.19
C VAL A 349 -55.48 10.07 64.80
N ALA A 350 -55.87 9.99 63.53
CA ALA A 350 -57.21 10.40 63.08
C ALA A 350 -58.31 9.60 63.80
N SER A 351 -58.14 8.28 63.88
CA SER A 351 -59.09 7.41 64.60
C SER A 351 -59.14 7.70 66.11
N SER A 352 -57.99 8.03 66.71
CA SER A 352 -57.90 8.36 68.14
C SER A 352 -58.55 9.72 68.43
N ALA A 353 -58.40 10.70 67.54
CA ALA A 353 -59.09 11.98 67.62
C ALA A 353 -60.62 11.78 67.55
N ASP A 354 -61.11 10.94 66.64
CA ASP A 354 -62.54 10.60 66.57
C ASP A 354 -63.05 9.93 67.86
N GLY A 355 -62.30 8.97 68.40
CA GLY A 355 -62.62 8.34 69.69
C GLY A 355 -62.63 9.31 70.88
N LEU A 356 -61.72 10.30 70.88
CA LEU A 356 -61.65 11.32 71.91
C LEU A 356 -62.81 12.33 71.82
N LEU A 357 -63.30 12.65 70.61
CA LEU A 357 -64.52 13.45 70.44
C LEU A 357 -65.74 12.75 71.05
N ASN A 358 -65.94 11.47 70.76
CA ASN A 358 -67.05 10.70 71.33
C ASN A 358 -66.95 10.64 72.86
N SER A 359 -65.76 10.39 73.41
CA SER A 359 -65.54 10.38 74.87
C SER A 359 -65.78 11.75 75.52
N THR A 360 -65.48 12.84 74.81
CA THR A 360 -65.73 14.21 75.27
C THR A 360 -67.23 14.51 75.30
N ASP A 361 -67.97 14.12 74.25
CA ASP A 361 -69.43 14.28 74.18
C ASP A 361 -70.13 13.44 75.27
N ASP A 362 -69.69 12.20 75.52
CA ASP A 362 -70.19 11.35 76.61
C ASP A 362 -69.93 11.98 78.00
N THR A 363 -68.75 12.55 78.19
CA THR A 363 -68.38 13.23 79.46
C THR A 363 -69.23 14.48 79.68
N LEU A 364 -69.48 15.26 78.63
CA LEU A 364 -70.38 16.42 78.69
C LEU A 364 -71.80 16.01 79.08
N SER A 365 -72.34 14.96 78.47
CA SER A 365 -73.67 14.42 78.82
C SER A 365 -73.74 13.95 80.28
N THR A 366 -72.71 13.27 80.76
CA THR A 366 -72.62 12.84 82.17
C THR A 366 -72.57 14.03 83.14
N ILE A 367 -71.88 15.12 82.76
CA ILE A 367 -71.85 16.35 83.57
C ILE A 367 -73.20 17.06 83.61
N GLU A 368 -73.98 17.01 82.53
CA GLU A 368 -75.37 17.50 82.53
C GLU A 368 -76.24 16.71 83.52
N GLU A 369 -76.09 15.38 83.56
CA GLU A 369 -76.80 14.52 84.53
C GLU A 369 -76.35 14.79 85.98
N ILE A 370 -75.05 14.93 86.22
CA ILE A 370 -74.51 15.33 87.54
C ILE A 370 -75.07 16.68 87.97
N THR A 371 -75.13 17.66 87.06
CA THR A 371 -75.68 18.99 87.36
C THR A 371 -77.16 18.91 87.74
N ALA A 372 -77.93 18.04 87.08
CA ALA A 372 -79.33 17.78 87.43
C ALA A 372 -79.45 17.14 88.83
N SER A 373 -78.60 16.15 89.12
CA SER A 373 -78.56 15.47 90.44
C SER A 373 -78.17 16.43 91.57
N ILE A 374 -77.18 17.30 91.36
CA ILE A 374 -76.78 18.33 92.33
C ILE A 374 -77.96 19.25 92.67
N ARG A 375 -78.72 19.69 91.65
CA ARG A 375 -79.93 20.50 91.87
C ARG A 375 -81.01 19.77 92.67
N GLU A 376 -81.19 18.47 92.43
CA GLU A 376 -82.12 17.65 93.19
C GLU A 376 -81.70 17.52 94.66
N VAL A 377 -80.41 17.28 94.92
CA VAL A 377 -79.86 17.26 96.28
C VAL A 377 -80.05 18.62 96.97
N GLU A 378 -79.77 19.73 96.28
CA GLU A 378 -79.98 21.09 96.82
C GLU A 378 -81.45 21.29 97.28
N VAL A 379 -82.43 20.91 96.44
CA VAL A 379 -83.85 20.99 96.77
C VAL A 379 -84.21 20.11 97.97
N ASN A 380 -83.77 18.86 97.98
CA ASN A 380 -84.04 17.92 99.07
C ASN A 380 -83.42 18.40 100.40
N THR A 381 -82.25 19.02 100.33
CA THR A 381 -81.54 19.53 101.50
C THR A 381 -82.26 20.73 102.11
N LYS A 382 -82.77 21.65 101.27
CA LYS A 382 -83.59 22.79 101.70
C LYS A 382 -84.90 22.33 102.37
N GLU A 383 -85.57 21.33 101.80
CA GLU A 383 -86.78 20.76 102.43
C GLU A 383 -86.46 20.04 103.75
N SER A 384 -85.33 19.34 103.85
CA SER A 384 -84.88 18.67 105.08
C SER A 384 -84.57 19.67 106.21
N ALA A 385 -83.90 20.79 105.90
CA ALA A 385 -83.65 21.87 106.84
C ALA A 385 -84.97 22.46 107.37
N ARG A 386 -85.91 22.77 106.46
CA ARG A 386 -87.24 23.32 106.79
C ARG A 386 -88.07 22.34 107.65
N LEU A 387 -88.01 21.05 107.34
CA LEU A 387 -88.68 20.01 108.13
C LEU A 387 -88.10 19.91 109.54
N SER A 388 -86.77 19.92 109.65
CA SER A 388 -86.05 19.87 110.93
C SER A 388 -86.36 21.07 111.81
N GLU A 389 -86.40 22.28 111.23
CA GLU A 389 -86.80 23.51 111.93
C GLU A 389 -88.25 23.45 112.42
N ARG A 390 -89.16 22.89 111.60
CA ARG A 390 -90.55 22.67 112.00
C ARG A 390 -90.66 21.69 113.17
N VAL A 391 -89.96 20.54 113.11
CA VAL A 391 -89.94 19.55 114.20
C VAL A 391 -89.38 20.16 115.49
N MET A 392 -88.29 20.94 115.39
CA MET A 392 -87.71 21.65 116.53
C MET A 392 -88.73 22.60 117.18
N THR A 393 -89.44 23.38 116.35
CA THR A 393 -90.45 24.34 116.81
C THR A 393 -91.66 23.63 117.43
N GLU A 394 -92.21 22.62 116.77
CA GLU A 394 -93.38 21.88 117.26
C GLU A 394 -93.08 21.10 118.55
N ALA A 395 -91.93 20.42 118.61
CA ALA A 395 -91.49 19.70 119.80
C ALA A 395 -91.18 20.65 120.97
N SER A 396 -90.52 21.78 120.71
CA SER A 396 -90.16 22.76 121.76
C SER A 396 -91.34 23.57 122.27
N THR A 397 -92.29 23.95 121.41
CA THR A 397 -93.41 24.82 121.78
C THR A 397 -94.62 24.03 122.23
N TYR A 398 -95.08 23.04 121.45
CA TYR A 398 -96.30 22.30 121.77
C TYR A 398 -95.99 21.01 122.56
N GLY A 399 -94.98 20.25 122.14
CA GLY A 399 -94.62 18.99 122.79
C GLY A 399 -94.19 19.18 124.25
N LYS A 400 -93.28 20.13 124.48
CA LYS A 400 -92.76 20.44 125.82
C LYS A 400 -93.85 21.01 126.74
N ASP A 401 -94.66 21.96 126.28
CA ASP A 401 -95.78 22.54 127.03
C ASP A 401 -96.83 21.49 127.43
N ALA A 402 -97.18 20.58 126.51
CA ALA A 402 -98.13 19.51 126.79
C ALA A 402 -97.62 18.54 127.88
N ILE A 403 -96.34 18.16 127.83
CA ILE A 403 -95.73 17.31 128.87
C ILE A 403 -95.59 18.06 130.20
N GLU A 404 -95.24 19.35 130.18
CA GLU A 404 -95.14 20.18 131.39
C GLU A 404 -96.50 20.30 132.10
N LYS A 405 -97.58 20.58 131.36
CA LYS A 405 -98.95 20.56 131.88
C LYS A 405 -99.37 19.19 132.41
N THR A 406 -98.87 18.11 131.80
CA THR A 406 -99.13 16.74 132.28
C THR A 406 -98.41 16.47 133.60
N ILE A 407 -97.16 16.92 133.74
CA ILE A 407 -96.39 16.84 135.00
C ILE A 407 -97.10 17.63 136.10
N GLU A 408 -97.53 18.86 135.82
CA GLU A 408 -98.31 19.68 136.76
C GLU A 408 -99.64 19.01 137.14
N GLY A 409 -100.33 18.40 136.17
CA GLY A 409 -101.54 17.62 136.38
C GLY A 409 -101.31 16.44 137.32
N MET A 410 -100.25 15.65 137.07
CA MET A 410 -99.89 14.50 137.90
C MET A 410 -99.49 14.91 139.32
N GLU A 411 -98.76 16.01 139.50
CA GLU A 411 -98.42 16.51 140.84
C GLU A 411 -99.66 16.96 141.62
N ARG A 412 -100.62 17.62 140.94
CA ARG A 412 -101.93 17.95 141.55
C ARG A 412 -102.70 16.70 141.95
N ILE A 413 -102.73 15.66 141.11
CA ILE A 413 -103.39 14.39 141.44
C ILE A 413 -102.70 13.74 142.63
N LYS A 414 -101.36 13.73 142.67
CA LYS A 414 -100.58 13.18 143.78
C LYS A 414 -100.97 13.82 145.12
N ILE A 415 -100.98 15.16 145.17
CA ILE A 415 -101.42 15.92 146.36
C ILE A 415 -102.88 15.58 146.72
N SER A 416 -103.77 15.46 145.74
CA SER A 416 -105.18 15.12 145.97
C SER A 416 -105.34 13.71 146.55
N VAL A 417 -104.57 12.73 146.06
CA VAL A 417 -104.59 11.34 146.55
C VAL A 417 -104.04 11.28 147.98
N GLU A 418 -102.92 11.96 148.26
CA GLU A 418 -102.35 12.08 149.62
C GLU A 418 -103.36 12.70 150.60
N THR A 419 -104.00 13.81 150.21
CA THR A 419 -105.00 14.49 151.04
C THR A 419 -106.22 13.60 151.29
N THR A 420 -106.68 12.88 150.27
CA THR A 420 -107.82 11.96 150.39
C THR A 420 -107.49 10.79 151.32
N ALA A 421 -106.28 10.23 151.21
CA ALA A 421 -105.79 9.20 152.11
C ALA A 421 -105.77 9.68 153.58
N GLU A 422 -105.40 10.93 153.83
CA GLU A 422 -105.44 11.53 155.17
C GLU A 422 -106.87 11.64 155.73
N TYR A 423 -107.84 12.12 154.92
CA TYR A 423 -109.25 12.19 155.33
C TYR A 423 -109.85 10.82 155.64
N ILE A 424 -109.56 9.83 154.81
CA ILE A 424 -110.02 8.44 155.02
C ILE A 424 -109.37 7.86 156.29
N LYS A 425 -108.07 8.11 156.52
CA LYS A 425 -107.39 7.68 157.75
C LYS A 425 -108.02 8.29 159.00
N ARG A 426 -108.37 9.59 158.96
CA ARG A 426 -109.11 10.27 160.03
C ARG A 426 -110.50 9.67 160.24
N LEU A 427 -111.22 9.33 159.17
CA LEU A 427 -112.51 8.66 159.25
C LEU A 427 -112.37 7.28 159.92
N GLY A 428 -111.34 6.51 159.58
CA GLY A 428 -111.02 5.24 160.22
C GLY A 428 -110.83 5.38 161.73
N GLY A 429 -110.07 6.39 162.16
CA GLY A 429 -109.89 6.69 163.59
C GLY A 429 -111.20 7.06 164.31
N ARG A 430 -112.08 7.86 163.68
CA ARG A 430 -113.39 8.20 164.25
C ARG A 430 -114.32 7.00 164.32
N SER A 431 -114.31 6.13 163.31
CA SER A 431 -115.08 4.88 163.31
C SER A 431 -114.60 3.89 164.39
N GLU A 432 -113.30 3.87 164.71
CA GLU A 432 -112.76 3.11 165.84
C GLU A 432 -113.26 3.65 167.19
N GLU A 433 -113.32 4.98 167.32
CA GLU A 433 -113.84 5.66 168.52
C GLU A 433 -115.33 5.39 168.73
N ILE A 434 -116.14 5.43 167.67
CA ILE A 434 -117.56 5.05 167.71
C ILE A 434 -117.71 3.58 168.13
N GLY A 435 -116.86 2.68 167.61
CA GLY A 435 -116.84 1.28 168.02
C GLY A 435 -116.68 1.12 169.54
N LYS A 436 -115.76 1.88 170.16
CA LYS A 436 -115.56 1.90 171.62
C LYS A 436 -116.78 2.41 172.37
N ILE A 437 -117.43 3.46 171.87
CA ILE A 437 -118.65 4.01 172.47
C ILE A 437 -119.78 2.97 172.45
N LEU A 438 -119.95 2.23 171.36
CA LEU A 438 -120.98 1.19 171.26
C LEU A 438 -120.74 0.08 172.27
N THR A 439 -119.50 -0.34 172.50
CA THR A 439 -119.17 -1.29 173.58
C THR A 439 -119.63 -0.78 174.94
N VAL A 440 -119.40 0.49 175.25
CA VAL A 440 -119.86 1.10 176.51
C VAL A 440 -121.38 1.19 176.59
N ILE A 441 -122.06 1.52 175.48
CA ILE A 441 -123.54 1.56 175.45
C ILE A 441 -124.11 0.17 175.69
N ASP A 442 -123.54 -0.86 175.08
CA ASP A 442 -123.97 -2.25 175.27
C ASP A 442 -123.82 -2.68 176.75
N GLU A 443 -122.69 -2.35 177.37
CA GLU A 443 -122.47 -2.54 178.82
C GLU A 443 -123.49 -1.78 179.69
N ILE A 444 -123.82 -0.54 179.34
CA ILE A 444 -124.82 0.26 180.05
C ILE A 444 -126.21 -0.38 179.88
N THR A 445 -126.56 -0.88 178.69
CA THR A 445 -127.85 -1.55 178.47
C THR A 445 -127.97 -2.84 179.26
N ASP A 446 -126.89 -3.61 179.39
CA ASP A 446 -126.84 -4.78 180.28
C ASP A 446 -127.06 -4.40 181.75
N GLN A 447 -126.39 -3.33 182.22
CA GLN A 447 -126.61 -2.82 183.57
C GLN A 447 -128.03 -2.30 183.78
N THR A 448 -128.60 -1.65 182.76
CA THR A 448 -129.97 -1.10 182.82
C THR A 448 -131.00 -2.22 182.86
N THR A 449 -130.77 -3.31 182.13
CA THR A 449 -131.57 -4.55 182.20
C THR A 449 -131.54 -5.16 183.61
N LEU A 450 -130.38 -5.16 184.26
CA LEU A 450 -130.22 -5.64 185.64
C LEU A 450 -130.89 -4.73 186.67
N LEU A 451 -130.79 -3.40 186.51
CA LEU A 451 -131.47 -2.41 187.35
C LEU A 451 -132.99 -2.50 187.20
N ALA A 452 -133.47 -2.66 185.97
CA ALA A 452 -134.88 -2.90 185.66
C ALA A 452 -135.37 -4.19 186.34
N LEU A 453 -134.60 -5.28 186.26
CA LEU A 453 -134.93 -6.52 186.95
C LEU A 453 -135.00 -6.35 188.47
N ASN A 454 -134.04 -5.64 189.07
CA ASN A 454 -134.04 -5.34 190.50
C ASN A 454 -135.24 -4.44 190.89
N ALA A 455 -135.59 -3.47 190.06
CA ALA A 455 -136.77 -2.62 190.25
C ALA A 455 -138.07 -3.43 190.14
N ALA A 456 -138.16 -4.40 189.22
CA ALA A 456 -139.30 -5.31 189.09
C ALA A 456 -139.44 -6.21 190.33
N ILE A 457 -138.32 -6.70 190.87
CA ILE A 457 -138.29 -7.47 192.12
C ILE A 457 -138.78 -6.62 193.31
N LEU A 458 -138.25 -5.40 193.47
CA LEU A 458 -138.65 -4.49 194.55
C LEU A 458 -140.11 -4.04 194.42
N ALA A 459 -140.61 -3.85 193.19
CA ALA A 459 -142.01 -3.57 192.93
C ALA A 459 -142.93 -4.72 193.37
N ALA A 460 -142.52 -5.98 193.13
CA ALA A 460 -143.23 -7.15 193.65
C ALA A 460 -143.20 -7.21 195.19
N GLN A 461 -142.12 -6.74 195.81
CA GLN A 461 -141.92 -6.74 197.26
C GLN A 461 -142.75 -5.67 198.00
N ALA A 462 -143.10 -4.55 197.34
CA ALA A 462 -143.94 -3.48 197.88
C ALA A 462 -145.46 -3.78 197.86
N GLY A 463 -145.87 -4.95 197.38
CA GLY A 463 -147.26 -5.43 197.43
C GLY A 463 -148.25 -4.52 196.68
N GLU A 464 -149.43 -4.29 197.26
CA GLU A 464 -150.50 -3.47 196.65
C GLU A 464 -150.05 -2.04 196.28
N HIS A 465 -149.02 -1.50 196.93
CA HIS A 465 -148.45 -0.19 196.62
C HIS A 465 -147.40 -0.19 195.48
N GLY A 466 -146.91 -1.36 195.05
CA GLY A 466 -145.83 -1.51 194.07
C GLY A 466 -146.26 -1.75 192.61
N LYS A 467 -147.56 -1.96 192.36
CA LYS A 467 -148.09 -2.26 191.00
C LYS A 467 -147.71 -1.23 189.94
N GLY A 468 -147.66 0.07 190.30
CA GLY A 468 -147.22 1.12 189.38
C GLY A 468 -145.72 1.06 189.03
N PHE A 469 -144.88 0.59 189.96
CA PHE A 469 -143.43 0.47 189.76
C PHE A 469 -143.02 -0.73 188.90
N SER A 470 -143.78 -1.84 188.95
CA SER A 470 -143.47 -3.04 188.15
C SER A 470 -143.61 -2.79 186.66
N VAL A 471 -144.63 -2.02 186.27
CA VAL A 471 -144.88 -1.65 184.87
C VAL A 471 -143.71 -0.82 184.32
N VAL A 472 -143.20 0.13 185.13
CA VAL A 472 -142.04 0.94 184.74
C VAL A 472 -140.78 0.09 184.62
N ALA A 473 -140.60 -0.88 185.51
CA ALA A 473 -139.44 -1.77 185.47
C ALA A 473 -139.43 -2.69 184.24
N ASP A 474 -140.57 -3.30 183.89
CA ASP A 474 -140.68 -4.10 182.66
C ASP A 474 -140.46 -3.25 181.40
N GLU A 475 -140.96 -2.02 181.37
CA GLU A 475 -140.74 -1.08 180.26
C GLU A 475 -139.26 -0.67 180.13
N ILE A 476 -138.54 -0.46 181.23
CA ILE A 476 -137.09 -0.17 181.20
C ILE A 476 -136.30 -1.38 180.71
N LYS A 477 -136.71 -2.60 181.08
CA LYS A 477 -136.08 -3.83 180.61
C LYS A 477 -136.26 -4.00 179.10
N ASP A 478 -137.48 -3.87 178.60
CA ASP A 478 -137.77 -3.96 177.16
C ASP A 478 -137.00 -2.88 176.37
N LEU A 479 -136.95 -1.65 176.91
CA LEU A 479 -136.15 -0.56 176.33
C LEU A 479 -134.65 -0.89 176.28
N ALA A 480 -134.10 -1.49 177.35
CA ALA A 480 -132.69 -1.86 177.42
C ALA A 480 -132.36 -3.01 176.46
N GLU A 481 -133.19 -4.06 176.37
CA GLU A 481 -133.03 -5.17 175.41
C GLU A 481 -133.10 -4.66 173.96
N ARG A 482 -134.05 -3.77 173.64
CA ARG A 482 -134.13 -3.12 172.31
C ARG A 482 -132.92 -2.24 172.01
N THR A 483 -132.37 -1.58 173.03
CA THR A 483 -131.19 -0.71 172.89
C THR A 483 -129.92 -1.55 172.68
N SER A 484 -129.75 -2.67 173.38
CA SER A 484 -128.62 -3.60 173.16
C SER A 484 -128.66 -4.20 171.75
N PHE A 485 -129.82 -4.71 171.31
CA PHE A 485 -129.98 -5.24 169.96
C PHE A 485 -129.61 -4.20 168.88
N SER A 486 -130.10 -2.96 169.03
CA SER A 486 -129.77 -1.86 168.13
C SER A 486 -128.27 -1.51 168.17
N THR A 487 -127.64 -1.59 169.34
CA THR A 487 -126.21 -1.32 169.53
C THR A 487 -125.34 -2.38 168.84
N GLN A 488 -125.76 -3.63 168.87
CA GLN A 488 -125.09 -4.75 168.20
C GLN A 488 -125.20 -4.70 166.67
N GLU A 489 -126.36 -4.28 166.14
CA GLU A 489 -126.54 -3.97 164.72
C GLU A 489 -125.62 -2.82 164.28
N ILE A 490 -125.59 -1.71 165.03
CA ILE A 490 -124.69 -0.58 164.73
C ILE A 490 -123.23 -1.01 164.84
N SER A 491 -122.85 -1.85 165.80
CA SER A 491 -121.49 -2.38 165.94
C SER A 491 -121.07 -3.18 164.70
N THR A 492 -121.96 -4.02 164.17
CA THR A 492 -121.73 -4.76 162.92
C THR A 492 -121.54 -3.82 161.72
N LEU A 493 -122.35 -2.76 161.62
CA LEU A 493 -122.19 -1.71 160.60
C LEU A 493 -120.86 -0.97 160.75
N ILE A 494 -120.45 -0.62 161.97
CA ILE A 494 -119.17 0.08 162.22
C ILE A 494 -117.97 -0.81 161.88
N HIS A 495 -118.01 -2.11 162.20
CA HIS A 495 -116.98 -3.04 161.76
C HIS A 495 -116.89 -3.13 160.23
N THR A 496 -118.04 -3.10 159.53
CA THR A 496 -118.08 -3.06 158.07
C THR A 496 -117.44 -1.76 157.55
N VAL A 497 -117.80 -0.60 158.11
CA VAL A 497 -117.19 0.69 157.76
C VAL A 497 -115.68 0.72 158.02
N GLN A 498 -115.20 0.15 159.13
CA GLN A 498 -113.77 0.07 159.43
C GLN A 498 -113.02 -0.75 158.37
N LYS A 499 -113.62 -1.87 157.93
CA LYS A 499 -113.06 -2.69 156.85
C LYS A 499 -113.03 -1.92 155.52
N GLU A 500 -114.13 -1.28 155.14
CA GLU A 500 -114.21 -0.46 153.92
C GLU A 500 -113.20 0.70 153.93
N VAL A 501 -112.95 1.32 155.09
CA VAL A 501 -111.90 2.34 155.26
C VAL A 501 -110.51 1.75 155.03
N ALA A 502 -110.22 0.57 155.56
CA ALA A 502 -108.93 -0.10 155.34
C ALA A 502 -108.71 -0.43 153.86
N ASP A 503 -109.73 -0.94 153.18
CA ASP A 503 -109.70 -1.21 151.74
C ASP A 503 -109.50 0.09 150.94
N ALA A 504 -110.14 1.19 151.34
CA ALA A 504 -109.99 2.50 150.71
C ALA A 504 -108.58 3.10 150.91
N VAL A 505 -107.97 2.96 152.10
CA VAL A 505 -106.56 3.35 152.33
C VAL A 505 -105.61 2.53 151.44
N TYR A 506 -105.84 1.22 151.33
CA TYR A 506 -105.06 0.36 150.45
C TYR A 506 -105.16 0.80 148.98
N ALA A 507 -106.38 1.08 148.49
CA ALA A 507 -106.60 1.60 147.14
C ALA A 507 -105.94 2.97 146.91
N MET A 508 -105.93 3.86 147.92
CA MET A 508 -105.25 5.16 147.82
C MET A 508 -103.72 5.02 147.72
N ASN A 509 -103.12 4.08 148.46
CA ASN A 509 -101.68 3.81 148.35
C ASN A 509 -101.31 3.27 146.95
N LEU A 510 -102.11 2.35 146.40
CA LEU A 510 -101.96 1.91 145.01
C LEU A 510 -102.11 3.08 144.02
N GLY A 511 -103.08 3.97 144.25
CA GLY A 511 -103.26 5.19 143.46
C GLY A 511 -102.05 6.14 143.53
N PHE A 512 -101.44 6.28 144.70
CA PHE A 512 -100.23 7.09 144.90
C PHE A 512 -99.02 6.54 144.13
N GLU A 513 -98.80 5.22 144.17
CA GLU A 513 -97.76 4.56 143.38
C GLU A 513 -97.99 4.74 141.87
N ALA A 514 -99.24 4.56 141.40
CA ALA A 514 -99.59 4.74 139.99
C ALA A 514 -99.34 6.16 139.49
N VAL A 515 -99.70 7.19 140.29
CA VAL A 515 -99.46 8.60 139.95
C VAL A 515 -97.97 8.95 139.98
N THR A 516 -97.21 8.41 140.95
CA THR A 516 -95.76 8.59 141.02
C THR A 516 -95.07 7.94 139.82
N GLY A 517 -95.52 6.76 139.40
CA GLY A 517 -95.09 6.11 138.16
C GLY A 517 -95.43 6.96 136.92
N GLY A 518 -96.64 7.52 136.87
CA GLY A 518 -97.08 8.45 135.81
C GLY A 518 -96.20 9.70 135.72
N LEU A 519 -95.86 10.32 136.86
CA LEU A 519 -94.93 11.45 136.94
C LEU A 519 -93.54 11.09 136.40
N GLY A 520 -93.04 9.89 136.73
CA GLY A 520 -91.78 9.37 136.20
C GLY A 520 -91.80 9.18 134.68
N LEU A 521 -92.87 8.60 134.14
CA LEU A 521 -93.05 8.44 132.69
C LEU A 521 -93.13 9.79 131.97
N SER A 522 -93.84 10.77 132.51
CA SER A 522 -93.91 12.13 131.94
C SER A 522 -92.54 12.83 131.92
N LYS A 523 -91.73 12.68 132.98
CA LYS A 523 -90.34 13.19 132.98
C LYS A 523 -89.46 12.52 131.92
N ASN A 524 -89.58 11.20 131.76
CA ASN A 524 -88.86 10.48 130.70
C ASN A 524 -89.29 10.93 129.30
N ALA A 525 -90.59 11.17 129.09
CA ALA A 525 -91.10 11.73 127.84
C ALA A 525 -90.55 13.13 127.55
N SER A 526 -90.41 13.98 128.58
CA SER A 526 -89.75 15.29 128.47
C SER A 526 -88.29 15.14 128.02
N GLY A 527 -87.52 14.26 128.66
CA GLY A 527 -86.14 13.98 128.27
C GLY A 527 -86.01 13.38 126.86
N ALA A 528 -86.99 12.61 126.40
CA ALA A 528 -87.04 12.11 125.03
C ALA A 528 -87.30 13.25 124.02
N LEU A 529 -88.20 14.18 124.32
CA LEU A 529 -88.44 15.37 123.51
C LEU A 529 -87.21 16.27 123.40
N GLU A 530 -86.45 16.47 124.48
CA GLU A 530 -85.19 17.23 124.44
C GLU A 530 -84.17 16.60 123.49
N LYS A 531 -84.06 15.26 123.48
CA LYS A 531 -83.21 14.54 122.51
C LYS A 531 -83.70 14.69 121.06
N ILE A 532 -85.02 14.74 120.84
CA ILE A 532 -85.60 14.98 119.50
C ILE A 532 -85.25 16.39 119.03
N ILE A 533 -85.39 17.40 119.90
CA ILE A 533 -85.02 18.79 119.59
C ILE A 533 -83.54 18.88 119.20
N GLU A 534 -82.65 18.27 119.97
CA GLU A 534 -81.22 18.27 119.66
C GLU A 534 -80.91 17.52 118.36
N SER A 535 -81.58 16.39 118.11
CA SER A 535 -81.41 15.63 116.85
C SER A 535 -81.91 16.41 115.64
N ALA A 536 -83.02 17.14 115.77
CA ALA A 536 -83.54 18.01 114.73
C ALA A 536 -82.58 19.19 114.46
N ARG A 537 -81.99 19.78 115.50
CA ARG A 537 -80.97 20.82 115.36
C ARG A 537 -79.74 20.32 114.60
N LEU A 538 -79.19 19.18 115.00
CA LEU A 538 -78.06 18.54 114.30
C LEU A 538 -78.40 18.20 112.84
N SER A 539 -79.64 17.79 112.55
CA SER A 539 -80.09 17.51 111.19
C SER A 539 -80.17 18.78 110.34
N SER A 540 -80.64 19.89 110.91
CA SER A 540 -80.64 21.20 110.25
C SER A 540 -79.21 21.68 109.96
N ASP A 541 -78.30 21.58 110.93
CA ASP A 541 -76.89 21.95 110.75
C ASP A 541 -76.22 21.11 109.64
N MET A 542 -76.50 19.80 109.59
CA MET A 542 -76.04 18.91 108.52
C MET A 542 -76.59 19.31 107.15
N SER A 543 -77.88 19.67 107.08
CA SER A 543 -78.47 20.15 105.83
C SER A 543 -77.77 21.42 105.33
N THR A 544 -77.45 22.40 106.19
CA THR A 544 -76.67 23.58 105.78
C THR A 544 -75.27 23.21 105.29
N ALA A 545 -74.60 22.23 105.91
CA ALA A 545 -73.30 21.76 105.44
C ALA A 545 -73.38 21.09 104.06
N ILE A 546 -74.41 20.26 103.82
CA ILE A 546 -74.67 19.64 102.51
C ILE A 546 -74.93 20.72 101.46
N GLU A 547 -75.71 21.76 101.77
CA GLU A 547 -75.97 22.88 100.85
C GLU A 547 -74.66 23.55 100.40
N HIS A 548 -73.75 23.85 101.33
CA HIS A 548 -72.43 24.40 100.99
C HIS A 548 -71.63 23.46 100.06
N SER A 549 -71.54 22.18 100.39
CA SER A 549 -70.84 21.20 99.55
C SER A 549 -71.49 21.03 98.17
N THR A 550 -72.82 21.10 98.05
CA THR A 550 -73.51 21.05 96.74
C THR A 550 -73.22 22.28 95.89
N SER A 551 -73.07 23.46 96.51
CA SER A 551 -72.64 24.66 95.79
C SER A 551 -71.23 24.52 95.23
N GLU A 552 -70.29 23.99 96.03
CA GLU A 552 -68.92 23.70 95.55
C GLU A 552 -68.90 22.65 94.43
N GLN A 553 -69.71 21.59 94.54
CA GLN A 553 -69.83 20.58 93.49
C GLN A 553 -70.39 21.15 92.18
N SER A 554 -71.33 22.09 92.26
CA SER A 554 -71.89 22.78 91.08
C SER A 554 -70.81 23.59 90.34
N GLU A 555 -69.96 24.31 91.07
CA GLU A 555 -68.83 25.04 90.49
C GLU A 555 -67.80 24.09 89.85
N ALA A 556 -67.48 22.98 90.52
CA ALA A 556 -66.58 21.96 89.99
C ALA A 556 -67.14 21.31 88.71
N ALA A 557 -68.43 20.97 88.67
CA ALA A 557 -69.08 20.42 87.47
C ALA A 557 -69.01 21.39 86.29
N ARG A 558 -69.25 22.69 86.54
CA ARG A 558 -69.13 23.74 85.51
C ARG A 558 -67.70 23.86 84.98
N PHE A 559 -66.70 23.77 85.85
CA PHE A 559 -65.29 23.79 85.47
C PHE A 559 -64.91 22.58 84.60
N VAL A 560 -65.43 21.39 84.91
CA VAL A 560 -65.23 20.19 84.07
C VAL A 560 -65.88 20.37 82.70
N ALA A 561 -67.11 20.89 82.62
CA ALA A 561 -67.77 21.18 81.35
C ALA A 561 -66.95 22.14 80.48
N GLU A 562 -66.46 23.25 81.05
CA GLU A 562 -65.63 24.21 80.32
C GLU A 562 -64.30 23.59 79.84
N SER A 563 -63.71 22.71 80.65
CA SER A 563 -62.49 21.98 80.29
C SER A 563 -62.75 21.00 79.15
N MET A 564 -63.89 20.30 79.14
CA MET A 564 -64.27 19.41 78.05
C MET A 564 -64.53 20.15 76.74
N GLU A 565 -65.11 21.36 76.79
CA GLU A 565 -65.25 22.19 75.59
C GLU A 565 -63.89 22.64 75.02
N LYS A 566 -62.91 22.93 75.89
CA LYS A 566 -61.52 23.17 75.46
C LYS A 566 -60.91 21.92 74.82
N VAL A 567 -61.14 20.73 75.38
CA VAL A 567 -60.71 19.46 74.79
C VAL A 567 -61.32 19.26 73.41
N ARG A 568 -62.64 19.45 73.26
CA ARG A 568 -63.34 19.37 71.97
C ARG A 568 -62.70 20.25 70.89
N ASN A 569 -62.38 21.49 71.24
CA ASN A 569 -61.70 22.43 70.35
C ASN A 569 -60.28 21.96 69.98
N MET A 570 -59.51 21.44 70.94
CA MET A 570 -58.18 20.85 70.66
C MET A 570 -58.28 19.65 69.72
N VAL A 571 -59.26 18.77 69.90
CA VAL A 571 -59.43 17.61 69.03
C VAL A 571 -59.80 18.02 67.60
N SER A 572 -60.62 19.05 67.43
CA SER A 572 -60.91 19.65 66.12
C SER A 572 -59.64 20.17 65.43
N GLN A 573 -58.75 20.83 66.17
CA GLN A 573 -57.45 21.28 65.65
C GLN A 573 -56.54 20.10 65.28
N ILE A 574 -56.51 19.04 66.10
CA ILE A 574 -55.77 17.80 65.82
C ILE A 574 -56.28 17.20 64.50
N ALA A 575 -57.60 17.01 64.35
CA ALA A 575 -58.20 16.45 63.14
C ALA A 575 -57.81 17.24 61.88
N LYS A 576 -57.81 18.58 61.95
CA LYS A 576 -57.36 19.44 60.85
C LYS A 576 -55.86 19.23 60.53
N ALA A 577 -55.00 19.22 61.55
CA ALA A 577 -53.57 19.00 61.37
C ALA A 577 -53.28 17.60 60.78
N THR A 578 -53.99 16.57 61.24
CA THR A 578 -53.88 15.21 60.71
C THR A 578 -54.30 15.11 59.25
N ALA A 579 -55.35 15.83 58.83
CA ALA A 579 -55.76 15.90 57.43
C ALA A 579 -54.69 16.58 56.54
N GLU A 580 -54.10 17.68 57.03
CA GLU A 580 -52.99 18.37 56.34
C GLU A 580 -51.75 17.48 56.24
N GLN A 581 -51.39 16.74 57.30
CA GLN A 581 -50.30 15.78 57.31
C GLN A 581 -50.53 14.62 56.33
N SER A 582 -51.75 14.08 56.27
CA SER A 582 -52.10 13.01 55.31
C SER A 582 -51.89 13.47 53.86
N ARG A 583 -52.30 14.70 53.52
CA ARG A 583 -52.02 15.31 52.21
C ARG A 583 -50.51 15.48 51.97
N GLY A 584 -49.76 15.87 53.01
CA GLY A 584 -48.30 15.95 52.97
C GLY A 584 -47.62 14.62 52.65
N MET A 585 -48.07 13.52 53.27
CA MET A 585 -47.53 12.18 53.01
C MET A 585 -47.75 11.75 51.57
N SER A 586 -48.92 12.00 50.99
CA SER A 586 -49.18 11.71 49.58
C SER A 586 -48.23 12.47 48.63
N LEU A 587 -47.90 13.73 48.94
CA LEU A 587 -46.92 14.50 48.16
C LEU A 587 -45.50 13.93 48.32
N LEU A 588 -45.10 13.53 49.52
CA LEU A 588 -43.80 12.90 49.77
C LEU A 588 -43.67 11.56 49.04
N MET A 589 -44.73 10.75 49.03
CA MET A 589 -44.76 9.48 48.30
C MET A 589 -44.52 9.67 46.80
N ASN A 590 -45.22 10.65 46.19
CA ASN A 590 -45.00 11.02 44.79
C ASN A 590 -43.58 11.56 44.53
N ALA A 591 -43.00 12.30 45.48
CA ALA A 591 -41.64 12.80 45.37
C ALA A 591 -40.61 11.67 45.45
N ALA A 592 -40.78 10.72 46.39
CA ALA A 592 -39.93 9.53 46.51
C ALA A 592 -39.96 8.70 45.21
N GLU A 593 -41.13 8.48 44.63
CA GLU A 593 -41.26 7.76 43.35
C GLU A 593 -40.57 8.49 42.18
N ARG A 594 -40.66 9.83 42.13
CA ARG A 594 -39.91 10.63 41.15
C ARG A 594 -38.40 10.52 41.34
N ILE A 595 -37.91 10.59 42.58
CA ILE A 595 -36.47 10.44 42.87
C ILE A 595 -36.01 9.03 42.48
N ARG A 596 -36.79 7.99 42.78
CA ARG A 596 -36.51 6.61 42.35
C ARG A 596 -36.36 6.49 40.83
N SER A 597 -37.27 7.15 40.09
CA SER A 597 -37.19 7.21 38.63
C SER A 597 -35.93 7.93 38.14
N ILE A 598 -35.55 9.05 38.76
CA ILE A 598 -34.33 9.80 38.41
C ILE A 598 -33.08 8.96 38.72
N ALA A 599 -33.02 8.32 39.89
CA ALA A 599 -31.91 7.44 40.27
C ALA A 599 -31.73 6.31 39.25
N THR A 600 -32.83 5.73 38.77
CA THR A 600 -32.80 4.71 37.72
C THR A 600 -32.26 5.25 36.40
N GLN A 601 -32.68 6.45 35.98
CA GLN A 601 -32.17 7.10 34.78
C GLN A 601 -30.66 7.43 34.89
N VAL A 602 -30.22 7.93 36.04
CA VAL A 602 -28.80 8.20 36.32
C VAL A 602 -27.99 6.91 36.23
N LYS A 603 -28.49 5.79 36.79
CA LYS A 603 -27.84 4.49 36.69
C LYS A 603 -27.63 4.06 35.23
N THR A 604 -28.68 4.11 34.41
CA THR A 604 -28.59 3.77 32.98
C THR A 604 -27.63 4.70 32.23
N ALA A 605 -27.73 6.02 32.45
CA ALA A 605 -26.82 6.98 31.83
C ALA A 605 -25.36 6.74 32.21
N THR A 606 -25.10 6.32 33.45
CA THR A 606 -23.75 6.01 33.95
C THR A 606 -23.19 4.73 33.30
N GLU A 607 -24.03 3.71 33.09
CA GLU A 607 -23.67 2.50 32.34
C GLU A 607 -23.30 2.83 30.88
N GLU A 608 -24.10 3.66 30.20
CA GLU A 608 -23.84 4.14 28.84
C GLU A 608 -22.53 4.96 28.77
N GLN A 609 -22.33 5.88 29.72
CA GLN A 609 -21.09 6.67 29.81
C GLN A 609 -19.86 5.80 30.03
N SER A 610 -19.97 4.74 30.85
CA SER A 610 -18.89 3.77 31.06
C SER A 610 -18.49 3.08 29.76
N GLN A 611 -19.48 2.66 28.96
CA GLN A 611 -19.24 2.06 27.66
C GLN A 611 -18.62 3.05 26.67
N GLN A 612 -19.09 4.30 26.66
CA GLN A 612 -18.56 5.34 25.80
C GLN A 612 -17.13 5.72 26.16
N SER A 613 -16.80 5.83 27.46
CA SER A 613 -15.44 6.05 27.95
C SER A 613 -14.47 4.96 27.46
N LYS A 614 -14.90 3.69 27.43
CA LYS A 614 -14.10 2.58 26.84
C LYS A 614 -13.85 2.76 25.35
N LEU A 615 -14.84 3.20 24.58
CA LEU A 615 -14.70 3.45 23.14
C LEU A 615 -13.77 4.64 22.86
N ILE A 616 -13.86 5.71 23.66
CA ILE A 616 -12.95 6.85 23.54
C ILE A 616 -11.52 6.38 23.86
N ARG A 617 -11.32 5.56 24.91
CA ARG A 617 -9.99 5.01 25.23
C ARG A 617 -9.37 4.27 24.05
N GLN A 618 -10.14 3.37 23.43
CA GLN A 618 -9.69 2.63 22.24
C GLN A 618 -9.39 3.57 21.06
N SER A 619 -10.21 4.60 20.86
CA SER A 619 -9.99 5.58 19.79
C SER A 619 -8.71 6.39 20.02
N THR A 620 -8.45 6.81 21.26
CA THR A 620 -7.22 7.51 21.66
C THR A 620 -5.98 6.63 21.45
N GLU A 621 -6.05 5.34 21.78
CA GLU A 621 -4.96 4.38 21.54
C GLU A 621 -4.67 4.23 20.03
N VAL A 622 -5.72 4.15 19.21
CA VAL A 622 -5.56 4.14 17.74
C VAL A 622 -4.95 5.45 17.22
N VAL A 623 -5.37 6.62 17.72
CA VAL A 623 -4.78 7.90 17.32
C VAL A 623 -3.29 7.95 17.68
N SER A 624 -2.92 7.49 18.88
CA SER A 624 -1.52 7.40 19.31
C SER A 624 -0.70 6.51 18.38
N GLU A 625 -1.19 5.32 18.04
CA GLU A 625 -0.55 4.40 17.07
C GLU A 625 -0.40 5.06 15.69
N LYS A 626 -1.45 5.72 15.19
CA LYS A 626 -1.41 6.40 13.88
C LYS A 626 -0.44 7.57 13.87
N SER A 627 -0.37 8.37 14.94
CA SER A 627 0.61 9.45 15.06
C SER A 627 2.04 8.91 15.01
N GLN A 628 2.31 7.77 15.65
CA GLN A 628 3.63 7.12 15.59
C GLN A 628 3.98 6.61 14.18
N HIS A 629 2.98 6.09 13.45
CA HIS A 629 3.15 5.70 12.04
C HIS A 629 3.40 6.90 11.14
N ILE A 630 2.67 8.00 11.31
CA ILE A 630 2.88 9.25 10.55
C ILE A 630 4.28 9.80 10.81
N ALA A 631 4.73 9.83 12.08
CA ALA A 631 6.07 10.27 12.44
C ALA A 631 7.16 9.45 11.72
N SER A 632 6.96 8.12 11.62
CA SER A 632 7.89 7.23 10.91
C SER A 632 7.90 7.52 9.40
N ALA A 633 6.73 7.68 8.79
CA ALA A 633 6.60 8.00 7.36
C ALA A 633 7.20 9.38 7.01
N LEU A 634 7.04 10.39 7.87
CA LEU A 634 7.65 11.71 7.70
C LEU A 634 9.18 11.64 7.73
N ASN A 635 9.75 10.79 8.60
CA ASN A 635 11.20 10.58 8.63
C ASN A 635 11.70 9.94 7.32
N GLU A 636 10.98 8.97 6.76
CA GLU A 636 11.28 8.41 5.44
C GLU A 636 11.15 9.45 4.33
N GLN A 637 10.11 10.27 4.34
CA GLN A 637 9.87 11.31 3.34
C GLN A 637 10.96 12.39 3.38
N LYS A 638 11.45 12.74 4.57
CA LYS A 638 12.59 13.64 4.77
C LYS A 638 13.89 13.07 4.20
N MET A 639 14.14 11.77 4.39
CA MET A 639 15.29 11.11 3.75
C MET A 639 15.15 11.11 2.22
N GLY A 640 13.94 10.82 1.72
CA GLY A 640 13.63 10.84 0.29
C GLY A 640 13.82 12.22 -0.34
N SER A 641 13.34 13.30 0.30
CA SER A 641 13.50 14.66 -0.20
C SER A 641 14.97 15.10 -0.26
N GLU A 642 15.79 14.74 0.73
CA GLU A 642 17.23 14.99 0.72
C GLU A 642 17.93 14.23 -0.42
N GLN A 643 17.50 13.01 -0.70
CA GLN A 643 18.02 12.20 -1.80
C GLN A 643 17.62 12.79 -3.17
N ILE A 644 16.40 13.32 -3.30
CA ILE A 644 15.97 14.06 -4.49
C ILE A 644 16.79 15.35 -4.63
N ARG A 645 16.98 16.12 -3.56
CA ARG A 645 17.80 17.33 -3.54
C ARG A 645 19.25 17.05 -3.97
N HIS A 646 19.80 15.91 -3.57
CA HIS A 646 21.11 15.46 -4.04
C HIS A 646 21.10 15.11 -5.53
N SER A 647 20.05 14.43 -6.02
CA SER A 647 19.91 14.06 -7.43
C SER A 647 19.76 15.28 -8.34
N ILE A 648 19.00 16.30 -7.91
CA ILE A 648 18.87 17.59 -8.61
C ILE A 648 20.23 18.28 -8.76
N ARG A 649 21.04 18.31 -7.70
CA ARG A 649 22.42 18.86 -7.75
C ARG A 649 23.32 18.13 -8.75
N ASN A 650 23.12 16.83 -8.96
CA ASN A 650 23.89 16.09 -9.95
C ASN A 650 23.43 16.39 -11.40
N ILE A 651 22.15 16.73 -11.58
CA ILE A 651 21.54 17.02 -12.89
C ILE A 651 21.72 18.50 -13.28
N SER A 652 21.89 19.41 -12.31
CA SER A 652 22.02 20.86 -12.56
C SER A 652 23.19 21.24 -13.47
N ASP A 653 24.23 20.41 -13.56
CA ASP A 653 25.39 20.64 -14.42
C ASP A 653 25.19 20.13 -15.87
N ILE A 654 24.19 19.28 -16.11
CA ILE A 654 23.93 18.65 -17.42
C ILE A 654 23.56 19.71 -18.47
N PRO A 655 22.68 20.69 -18.19
CA PRO A 655 22.36 21.73 -19.16
C PRO A 655 23.61 22.53 -19.62
N ALA A 656 24.49 22.89 -18.68
CA ALA A 656 25.72 23.59 -19.01
C ALA A 656 26.67 22.74 -19.90
N LYS A 657 26.75 21.43 -19.62
CA LYS A 657 27.53 20.48 -20.44
C LYS A 657 26.92 20.30 -21.84
N ASN A 658 25.61 20.13 -21.95
CA ASN A 658 24.89 19.97 -23.22
C ASN A 658 25.08 21.21 -24.12
N ARG A 659 24.96 22.41 -23.55
CA ARG A 659 25.21 23.66 -24.28
C ARG A 659 26.65 23.74 -24.83
N ASN A 660 27.64 23.29 -24.06
CA ASN A 660 29.04 23.26 -24.49
C ASN A 660 29.28 22.20 -25.59
N ILE A 661 28.64 21.03 -25.49
CA ILE A 661 28.69 19.98 -26.52
C ILE A 661 28.08 20.49 -27.82
N SER A 662 26.87 21.04 -27.78
CA SER A 662 26.21 21.63 -28.96
C SER A 662 27.07 22.73 -29.61
N PHE A 663 27.76 23.56 -28.83
CA PHE A 663 28.69 24.55 -29.36
C PHE A 663 29.87 23.92 -30.13
N LYS A 664 30.47 22.86 -29.57
CA LYS A 664 31.57 22.12 -30.22
C LYS A 664 31.09 21.40 -31.50
N VAL A 665 29.92 20.77 -31.45
CA VAL A 665 29.30 20.07 -32.59
C VAL A 665 29.01 21.05 -33.72
N ASN A 666 28.35 22.19 -33.43
CA ASN A 666 28.10 23.23 -34.43
C ASN A 666 29.39 23.74 -35.09
N ASN A 667 30.47 23.92 -34.33
CA ASN A 667 31.74 24.38 -34.88
C ASN A 667 32.44 23.32 -35.76
N ALA A 668 32.34 22.04 -35.38
CA ALA A 668 32.83 20.93 -36.18
C ALA A 668 32.02 20.76 -37.48
N LEU A 669 30.69 20.89 -37.42
CA LEU A 669 29.81 20.83 -38.58
C LEU A 669 30.09 21.94 -39.58
N ARG A 670 30.30 23.18 -39.13
CA ARG A 670 30.70 24.29 -40.01
C ARG A 670 32.00 23.98 -40.78
N THR A 671 32.95 23.32 -40.12
CA THR A 671 34.20 22.91 -40.73
C THR A 671 33.97 21.79 -41.74
N LEU A 672 33.18 20.78 -41.37
CA LEU A 672 32.84 19.64 -42.23
C LEU A 672 32.07 20.06 -43.48
N VAL A 673 31.10 20.97 -43.36
CA VAL A 673 30.37 21.54 -44.51
C VAL A 673 31.35 22.21 -45.47
N LYS A 674 32.27 23.03 -44.95
CA LYS A 674 33.31 23.69 -45.75
C LYS A 674 34.23 22.68 -46.45
N ASP A 675 34.63 21.60 -45.77
CA ASP A 675 35.44 20.53 -46.36
C ASP A 675 34.68 19.77 -47.46
N THR A 676 33.37 19.55 -47.28
CA THR A 676 32.53 18.93 -48.32
C THR A 676 32.37 19.81 -49.55
N GLU A 677 32.23 21.12 -49.40
CA GLU A 677 32.19 22.07 -50.53
C GLU A 677 33.52 22.07 -51.32
N LEU A 678 34.65 22.02 -50.60
CA LEU A 678 35.99 21.88 -51.20
C LEU A 678 36.12 20.57 -51.99
N ILE A 679 35.65 19.44 -51.45
CA ILE A 679 35.67 18.14 -52.14
C ILE A 679 34.79 18.18 -53.40
N VAL A 680 33.57 18.74 -53.33
CA VAL A 680 32.72 18.89 -54.53
C VAL A 680 33.43 19.71 -55.60
N THR A 681 34.07 20.82 -55.21
CA THR A 681 34.81 21.71 -56.13
C THR A 681 36.00 21.01 -56.80
N GLU A 682 36.75 20.19 -56.05
CA GLU A 682 37.84 19.38 -56.62
C GLU A 682 37.34 18.27 -57.55
N MET A 683 36.16 17.72 -57.28
CA MET A 683 35.56 16.68 -58.11
C MET A 683 34.97 17.19 -59.42
N GLU A 684 34.53 18.44 -59.48
CA GLU A 684 34.05 19.08 -60.72
C GLU A 684 35.15 19.27 -61.77
N LYS A 685 36.42 19.11 -61.40
CA LYS A 685 37.56 19.05 -62.33
C LYS A 685 37.59 17.75 -63.16
N PHE A 686 36.77 16.75 -62.84
CA PHE A 686 36.71 15.44 -63.51
C PHE A 686 35.35 15.21 -64.22
N SER A 687 35.36 14.69 -65.45
CA SER A 687 34.16 14.51 -66.30
C SER A 687 33.76 13.03 -66.49
N PHE A 688 32.49 12.64 -66.23
CA PHE A 688 31.99 11.23 -66.35
C PHE A 688 30.43 11.10 -66.52
N THR A 689 29.91 9.88 -66.84
CA THR A 689 28.46 9.56 -67.07
C THR A 689 27.88 8.49 -66.09
N PRO A 690 26.59 8.53 -65.64
CA PRO A 690 26.06 7.65 -64.56
C PRO A 690 25.16 6.47 -64.99
N VAL A 691 25.09 5.40 -64.16
CA VAL A 691 24.21 4.20 -64.28
C VAL A 691 23.62 3.83 -62.89
N SER A 692 22.33 3.47 -62.77
CA SER A 692 21.60 3.15 -61.51
C SER A 692 21.02 1.73 -61.47
N HIS A 693 20.71 1.14 -60.27
CA HIS A 693 19.75 0.01 -60.03
C HIS A 693 19.39 -0.18 -58.51
N SER A 694 18.18 -0.71 -58.18
CA SER A 694 17.62 -1.01 -56.81
C SER A 694 16.80 -2.33 -56.78
N GLU A 695 16.54 -2.97 -55.59
CA GLU A 695 15.54 -4.06 -55.42
C GLU A 695 15.07 -4.36 -53.94
N LYS A 696 13.95 -5.13 -53.75
CA LYS A 696 12.95 -5.19 -52.63
C LYS A 696 12.94 -6.48 -51.71
N THR A 697 12.51 -6.41 -50.41
CA THR A 697 12.41 -7.53 -49.39
C THR A 697 11.05 -7.57 -48.60
N THR A 698 10.59 -8.72 -48.05
CA THR A 698 9.35 -8.92 -47.21
C THR A 698 9.64 -9.12 -45.71
N ARG A 699 8.82 -8.58 -44.79
CA ARG A 699 9.02 -8.60 -43.32
C ARG A 699 7.86 -9.22 -42.50
N PHE A 700 8.18 -10.02 -41.49
CA PHE A 700 7.24 -10.68 -40.54
C PHE A 700 7.37 -10.09 -39.13
N GLY A 701 6.28 -9.52 -38.63
CA GLY A 701 6.16 -8.93 -37.28
C GLY A 701 5.80 -9.94 -36.20
N VAL A 702 6.28 -9.72 -34.97
CA VAL A 702 5.85 -10.50 -33.78
C VAL A 702 5.72 -9.56 -32.59
N ILE A 703 4.64 -9.69 -31.83
CA ILE A 703 4.45 -8.93 -30.59
C ILE A 703 5.44 -9.41 -29.49
N PRO A 704 6.09 -8.51 -28.75
CA PRO A 704 7.13 -8.90 -27.80
C PRO A 704 6.54 -9.45 -26.50
N LEU A 705 6.26 -10.76 -26.45
CA LEU A 705 5.77 -11.44 -25.24
C LEU A 705 6.88 -11.72 -24.20
N GLU A 706 8.12 -11.71 -24.67
CA GLU A 706 9.36 -11.93 -23.92
C GLU A 706 10.47 -11.04 -24.52
N SER A 707 11.71 -11.17 -24.02
CA SER A 707 12.84 -10.37 -24.51
C SER A 707 13.03 -10.46 -26.04
N PRO A 708 13.45 -9.37 -26.72
CA PRO A 708 13.60 -9.37 -28.18
C PRO A 708 14.51 -10.48 -28.73
N ALA A 709 15.57 -10.86 -27.98
CA ALA A 709 16.46 -11.94 -28.36
C ALA A 709 15.77 -13.31 -28.32
N GLU A 710 14.95 -13.55 -27.30
CA GLU A 710 14.21 -14.80 -27.13
C GLU A 710 13.06 -14.91 -28.14
N MET A 711 12.35 -13.81 -28.39
CA MET A 711 11.35 -13.73 -29.45
C MET A 711 11.97 -14.00 -30.83
N HIS A 712 13.16 -13.43 -31.10
CA HIS A 712 13.88 -13.73 -32.34
C HIS A 712 14.25 -15.22 -32.44
N ARG A 713 14.75 -15.82 -31.35
CA ARG A 713 15.10 -17.25 -31.29
C ARG A 713 13.91 -18.17 -31.57
N ARG A 714 12.76 -17.89 -30.94
CA ARG A 714 11.53 -18.70 -31.03
C ARG A 714 10.84 -18.63 -32.39
N PHE A 715 10.85 -17.46 -33.02
CA PHE A 715 10.15 -17.22 -34.29
C PHE A 715 11.03 -17.29 -35.54
N SER A 716 12.37 -17.38 -35.40
CA SER A 716 13.27 -17.59 -36.55
C SER A 716 12.96 -18.87 -37.36
N PRO A 717 12.70 -20.05 -36.74
CA PRO A 717 12.34 -21.25 -37.48
C PRO A 717 11.07 -21.08 -38.33
N LEU A 718 10.08 -20.35 -37.82
CA LEU A 718 8.86 -20.03 -38.56
C LEU A 718 9.13 -19.04 -39.71
N SER A 719 9.95 -18.00 -39.49
CA SER A 719 10.35 -17.06 -40.53
C SER A 719 11.09 -17.75 -41.69
N ASP A 720 12.01 -18.66 -41.38
CA ASP A 720 12.75 -19.43 -42.37
C ASP A 720 11.83 -20.39 -43.15
N TYR A 721 10.90 -21.05 -42.46
CA TYR A 721 9.88 -21.89 -43.08
C TYR A 721 8.99 -21.09 -44.04
N LEU A 722 8.51 -19.92 -43.61
CA LEU A 722 7.73 -19.02 -44.46
C LEU A 722 8.55 -18.55 -45.67
N GLY A 723 9.82 -18.22 -45.49
CA GLY A 723 10.71 -17.85 -46.59
C GLY A 723 10.84 -18.95 -47.65
N ARG A 724 10.98 -20.22 -47.22
CA ARG A 724 11.01 -21.39 -48.11
C ARG A 724 9.68 -21.62 -48.82
N LYS A 725 8.56 -21.50 -48.10
CA LYS A 725 7.21 -21.72 -48.67
C LYS A 725 6.76 -20.61 -49.61
N LEU A 726 7.19 -19.38 -49.37
CA LEU A 726 6.82 -18.20 -50.17
C LEU A 726 7.80 -17.87 -51.30
N GLY A 727 8.97 -18.54 -51.36
CA GLY A 727 9.97 -18.33 -52.40
C GLY A 727 10.67 -16.96 -52.35
N LYS A 728 10.64 -16.27 -51.19
CA LYS A 728 11.23 -14.94 -50.98
C LYS A 728 11.78 -14.80 -49.58
N LYS A 729 12.76 -13.91 -49.39
CA LYS A 729 13.34 -13.65 -48.06
C LYS A 729 12.28 -13.03 -47.15
N VAL A 730 12.01 -13.67 -46.02
CA VAL A 730 11.16 -13.17 -44.93
C VAL A 730 12.07 -12.75 -43.78
N GLU A 731 12.13 -11.46 -43.51
CA GLU A 731 12.91 -10.90 -42.40
C GLU A 731 12.02 -10.74 -41.16
N LEU A 732 12.43 -11.37 -40.05
CA LEU A 732 11.74 -11.26 -38.77
C LEU A 732 11.98 -9.87 -38.16
N LYS A 733 10.92 -9.24 -37.64
CA LYS A 733 10.96 -7.98 -36.91
C LYS A 733 10.13 -8.12 -35.64
N VAL A 734 10.80 -8.17 -34.49
CA VAL A 734 10.13 -8.15 -33.19
C VAL A 734 9.77 -6.69 -32.87
N GLY A 735 8.51 -6.44 -32.46
CA GLY A 735 8.08 -5.11 -32.03
C GLY A 735 8.87 -4.63 -30.81
N VAL A 736 9.05 -3.31 -30.66
CA VAL A 736 9.67 -2.73 -29.45
C VAL A 736 8.75 -2.93 -28.23
N ASP A 737 7.45 -2.80 -28.46
CA ASP A 737 6.35 -3.04 -27.52
C ASP A 737 5.09 -3.48 -28.33
N PHE A 738 3.97 -3.67 -27.65
CA PHE A 738 2.71 -4.09 -28.27
C PHE A 738 2.19 -3.05 -29.28
N GLN A 739 2.32 -1.76 -28.98
CA GLN A 739 1.90 -0.66 -29.85
C GLN A 739 2.77 -0.52 -31.10
N GLY A 740 4.09 -0.67 -30.98
CA GLY A 740 5.03 -0.65 -32.09
C GLY A 740 4.75 -1.76 -33.09
N ALA A 741 4.40 -2.96 -32.61
CA ALA A 741 3.97 -4.05 -33.49
C ALA A 741 2.66 -3.75 -34.23
N ILE A 742 1.70 -3.07 -33.60
CA ILE A 742 0.45 -2.60 -34.22
C ILE A 742 0.74 -1.55 -35.31
N GLN A 743 1.60 -0.58 -35.01
CA GLN A 743 1.99 0.47 -35.96
C GLN A 743 2.79 -0.10 -37.14
N ASP A 744 3.69 -1.05 -36.89
CA ASP A 744 4.53 -1.65 -37.93
C ASP A 744 3.73 -2.40 -38.99
N ILE A 745 2.67 -3.14 -38.60
CA ILE A 745 1.78 -3.78 -39.59
C ILE A 745 0.85 -2.75 -40.25
N GLY A 746 0.40 -1.75 -39.49
CA GLY A 746 -0.49 -0.70 -39.97
C GLY A 746 0.15 0.18 -41.05
N ASN A 747 1.43 0.51 -40.88
CA ASN A 747 2.21 1.34 -41.81
C ASN A 747 2.88 0.52 -42.94
N GLY A 748 2.64 -0.79 -43.00
CA GLY A 748 3.22 -1.67 -44.00
C GLY A 748 4.73 -1.91 -43.83
N VAL A 749 5.31 -1.61 -42.67
CA VAL A 749 6.69 -1.96 -42.32
C VAL A 749 6.83 -3.49 -42.28
N THR A 750 5.83 -4.18 -41.72
CA THR A 750 5.67 -5.64 -41.80
C THR A 750 4.46 -6.00 -42.66
N GLN A 751 4.54 -7.11 -43.39
CA GLN A 751 3.46 -7.57 -44.27
C GLN A 751 2.50 -8.54 -43.55
N LEU A 752 2.99 -9.25 -42.54
CA LEU A 752 2.24 -10.14 -41.67
C LEU A 752 2.74 -9.99 -40.23
N CYS A 753 1.89 -10.23 -39.23
CA CYS A 753 2.25 -10.11 -37.81
C CYS A 753 1.55 -11.17 -36.94
N PHE A 754 2.27 -11.72 -35.95
CA PHE A 754 1.72 -12.61 -34.92
C PHE A 754 1.27 -11.78 -33.69
N MET A 755 0.00 -11.85 -33.36
CA MET A 755 -0.69 -10.96 -32.43
C MET A 755 -1.59 -11.68 -31.42
N THR A 756 -1.82 -11.03 -30.29
CA THR A 756 -2.88 -11.42 -29.33
C THR A 756 -4.27 -11.00 -29.86
N PRO A 757 -5.38 -11.56 -29.32
CA PRO A 757 -6.73 -11.13 -29.67
C PRO A 757 -6.98 -9.62 -29.55
N SER A 758 -6.58 -9.01 -28.44
CA SER A 758 -6.79 -7.57 -28.18
C SER A 758 -5.97 -6.68 -29.11
N THR A 759 -4.71 -7.05 -29.37
CA THR A 759 -3.84 -6.27 -30.27
C THR A 759 -4.28 -6.39 -31.72
N TYR A 760 -4.83 -7.53 -32.13
CA TYR A 760 -5.54 -7.66 -33.41
C TYR A 760 -6.76 -6.73 -33.50
N ILE A 761 -7.64 -6.71 -32.47
CA ILE A 761 -8.83 -5.84 -32.47
C ILE A 761 -8.43 -4.36 -32.66
N LYS A 762 -7.38 -3.91 -31.95
CA LYS A 762 -6.84 -2.55 -32.12
C LYS A 762 -6.27 -2.33 -33.53
N ALA A 763 -5.42 -3.24 -34.03
CA ALA A 763 -4.87 -3.14 -35.38
C ALA A 763 -5.96 -3.16 -36.47
N ARG A 764 -7.05 -3.91 -36.26
CA ARG A 764 -8.21 -3.99 -37.16
C ARG A 764 -8.97 -2.67 -37.18
N ARG A 765 -9.23 -2.09 -36.00
CA ARG A 765 -9.91 -0.79 -35.86
C ARG A 765 -9.11 0.33 -36.51
N ASP A 766 -7.80 0.37 -36.25
CA ASP A 766 -6.96 1.53 -36.60
C ASP A 766 -6.41 1.46 -38.03
N TYR A 767 -6.14 0.26 -38.55
CA TYR A 767 -5.46 0.06 -39.83
C TYR A 767 -6.17 -0.94 -40.78
N ASN A 768 -7.30 -1.50 -40.37
CA ASN A 768 -8.09 -2.45 -41.17
C ASN A 768 -7.28 -3.69 -41.60
N VAL A 769 -6.37 -4.19 -40.74
CA VAL A 769 -5.63 -5.45 -40.96
C VAL A 769 -6.59 -6.64 -41.03
N ARG A 770 -6.17 -7.77 -41.61
CA ARG A 770 -7.03 -8.97 -41.78
C ARG A 770 -6.48 -10.14 -40.98
N ALA A 771 -7.28 -10.79 -40.13
CA ALA A 771 -6.90 -12.04 -39.48
C ALA A 771 -6.89 -13.19 -40.51
N LEU A 772 -5.95 -14.12 -40.35
CA LEU A 772 -5.70 -15.18 -41.33
C LEU A 772 -5.86 -16.58 -40.72
N VAL A 773 -5.17 -16.81 -39.61
CA VAL A 773 -5.21 -18.05 -38.84
C VAL A 773 -5.08 -17.75 -37.35
N LYS A 774 -5.53 -18.67 -36.50
CA LYS A 774 -5.26 -18.70 -35.05
C LYS A 774 -4.59 -20.00 -34.66
N ALA A 775 -3.76 -19.97 -33.61
CA ALA A 775 -3.04 -21.14 -33.13
C ALA A 775 -3.97 -22.18 -32.48
N LEU A 776 -3.52 -23.44 -32.45
CA LEU A 776 -4.14 -24.55 -31.73
C LEU A 776 -3.25 -24.97 -30.56
N ASN A 777 -3.72 -24.76 -29.34
CA ASN A 777 -3.06 -25.13 -28.09
C ASN A 777 -3.61 -26.47 -27.60
N ASN A 778 -2.79 -27.53 -27.63
CA ASN A 778 -3.20 -28.92 -27.36
C ASN A 778 -4.48 -29.31 -28.14
N GLY A 779 -4.56 -28.92 -29.41
CA GLY A 779 -5.71 -29.14 -30.30
C GLY A 779 -6.89 -28.19 -30.10
N LYS A 780 -6.83 -27.25 -29.15
CA LYS A 780 -7.92 -26.30 -28.86
C LYS A 780 -7.63 -24.91 -29.44
N PRO A 781 -8.61 -24.23 -30.06
CA PRO A 781 -8.42 -22.89 -30.63
C PRO A 781 -8.56 -21.75 -29.60
N TYR A 782 -8.35 -22.05 -28.32
CA TYR A 782 -8.57 -21.11 -27.21
C TYR A 782 -7.69 -21.45 -26.01
N HIS A 783 -7.53 -20.46 -25.12
CA HIS A 783 -6.86 -20.57 -23.82
C HIS A 783 -7.64 -19.79 -22.75
N HIS A 784 -7.21 -19.86 -21.49
CA HIS A 784 -7.81 -19.08 -20.40
C HIS A 784 -6.85 -18.06 -19.78
N SER A 785 -7.44 -17.02 -19.21
CA SER A 785 -6.81 -16.14 -18.24
C SER A 785 -7.09 -16.64 -16.82
N VAL A 786 -6.14 -16.43 -15.91
CA VAL A 786 -6.24 -16.87 -14.52
C VAL A 786 -5.85 -15.72 -13.60
N ILE A 787 -6.75 -15.41 -12.65
CA ILE A 787 -6.42 -14.56 -11.52
C ILE A 787 -5.79 -15.45 -10.44
N ILE A 788 -4.59 -15.09 -10.01
CA ILE A 788 -3.73 -15.85 -9.10
C ILE A 788 -3.50 -15.07 -7.80
N ALA A 789 -3.28 -15.78 -6.70
CA ALA A 789 -2.82 -15.26 -5.42
C ALA A 789 -1.83 -16.23 -4.79
N ARG A 790 -1.17 -15.86 -3.68
CA ARG A 790 -0.28 -16.78 -2.94
C ARG A 790 -1.10 -17.84 -2.20
N SER A 791 -0.62 -19.09 -2.09
CA SER A 791 -1.36 -20.19 -1.43
C SER A 791 -1.72 -19.93 0.04
N GLY A 792 -0.97 -19.08 0.75
CA GLY A 792 -1.27 -18.65 2.13
C GLY A 792 -2.14 -17.39 2.25
N SER A 793 -2.59 -16.81 1.13
CA SER A 793 -3.42 -15.60 1.12
C SER A 793 -4.83 -15.88 1.61
N SER A 794 -5.43 -14.91 2.31
CA SER A 794 -6.83 -14.93 2.72
C SER A 794 -7.82 -14.72 1.57
N ILE A 795 -7.34 -14.42 0.36
CA ILE A 795 -8.16 -14.23 -0.84
C ILE A 795 -8.76 -15.58 -1.27
N ALA A 796 -10.09 -15.69 -1.19
CA ALA A 796 -10.85 -16.87 -1.57
C ALA A 796 -11.66 -16.66 -2.86
N GLY A 797 -12.02 -15.42 -3.17
CA GLY A 797 -12.72 -15.06 -4.40
C GLY A 797 -12.41 -13.63 -4.88
N LEU A 798 -12.97 -13.25 -6.03
CA LEU A 798 -12.67 -11.96 -6.65
C LEU A 798 -13.12 -10.76 -5.79
N LYS A 799 -14.19 -10.89 -5.00
CA LYS A 799 -14.68 -9.82 -4.12
C LYS A 799 -13.70 -9.47 -3.00
N ASP A 800 -12.87 -10.42 -2.59
CA ASP A 800 -11.86 -10.23 -1.54
C ASP A 800 -10.69 -9.35 -2.00
N LEU A 801 -10.64 -9.02 -3.30
CA LEU A 801 -9.62 -8.16 -3.89
C LEU A 801 -9.87 -6.67 -3.66
N LYS A 802 -11.05 -6.27 -3.15
CA LYS A 802 -11.30 -4.88 -2.73
C LYS A 802 -10.32 -4.50 -1.62
N GLY A 803 -9.59 -3.41 -1.83
CA GLY A 803 -8.54 -2.95 -0.90
C GLY A 803 -7.29 -3.85 -0.85
N LYS A 804 -7.05 -4.67 -1.89
CA LYS A 804 -5.81 -5.46 -2.05
C LYS A 804 -4.95 -4.93 -3.18
N SER A 805 -3.66 -5.27 -3.15
CA SER A 805 -2.73 -4.94 -4.24
C SER A 805 -2.86 -5.95 -5.39
N PHE A 806 -2.94 -5.46 -6.64
CA PHE A 806 -3.12 -6.31 -7.82
C PHE A 806 -2.11 -5.97 -8.92
N CYS A 807 -1.47 -6.95 -9.54
CA CYS A 807 -0.61 -6.70 -10.70
C CYS A 807 -1.18 -7.28 -12.00
N PHE A 808 -1.17 -6.46 -13.06
CA PHE A 808 -1.50 -6.83 -14.42
C PHE A 808 -0.21 -6.98 -15.24
N GLY A 809 -0.30 -7.66 -16.39
CA GLY A 809 0.80 -7.67 -17.38
C GLY A 809 0.77 -6.40 -18.24
N ASP A 810 1.03 -6.52 -19.54
CA ASP A 810 0.95 -5.38 -20.47
C ASP A 810 -0.49 -4.80 -20.57
N PRO A 811 -0.69 -3.47 -20.63
CA PRO A 811 -2.00 -2.84 -20.79
C PRO A 811 -2.78 -3.30 -22.03
N ASP A 812 -2.11 -3.75 -23.07
CA ASP A 812 -2.72 -4.28 -24.28
C ASP A 812 -2.92 -5.80 -24.24
N SER A 813 -2.49 -6.49 -23.17
CA SER A 813 -2.61 -7.94 -23.05
C SER A 813 -4.07 -8.38 -22.84
N THR A 814 -4.47 -9.37 -23.65
CA THR A 814 -5.81 -9.99 -23.52
C THR A 814 -5.96 -10.71 -22.17
N SER A 815 -4.95 -11.50 -21.79
CA SER A 815 -5.08 -12.48 -20.69
C SER A 815 -4.50 -12.03 -19.35
N SER A 816 -3.72 -10.95 -19.31
CA SER A 816 -3.22 -10.38 -18.05
C SER A 816 -3.73 -8.99 -17.76
N HIS A 817 -4.64 -8.45 -18.58
CA HIS A 817 -5.28 -7.16 -18.30
C HIS A 817 -6.76 -7.14 -18.71
N ILE A 818 -7.09 -7.26 -20.00
CA ILE A 818 -8.46 -7.03 -20.51
C ILE A 818 -9.48 -8.00 -19.91
N VAL A 819 -9.23 -9.30 -20.03
CA VAL A 819 -10.14 -10.32 -19.49
C VAL A 819 -10.19 -10.31 -17.96
N PRO A 820 -9.07 -10.24 -17.23
CA PRO A 820 -9.07 -10.10 -15.77
C PRO A 820 -9.84 -8.87 -15.26
N ARG A 821 -9.63 -7.70 -15.88
CA ARG A 821 -10.32 -6.46 -15.51
C ARG A 821 -11.82 -6.59 -15.71
N PHE A 822 -12.24 -7.24 -16.80
CA PHE A 822 -13.63 -7.56 -17.04
C PHE A 822 -14.19 -8.53 -15.97
N MET A 823 -13.45 -9.58 -15.61
CA MET A 823 -13.86 -10.55 -14.57
C MET A 823 -14.03 -9.89 -13.19
N LEU A 824 -13.17 -8.94 -12.83
CA LEU A 824 -13.31 -8.14 -11.60
C LEU A 824 -14.59 -7.29 -11.64
N LEU A 825 -14.82 -6.59 -12.76
CA LEU A 825 -15.99 -5.74 -12.94
C LEU A 825 -17.31 -6.53 -12.87
N GLN A 826 -17.34 -7.75 -13.43
CA GLN A 826 -18.51 -8.65 -13.34
C GLN A 826 -18.87 -9.03 -11.90
N GLU A 827 -17.90 -9.04 -10.98
CA GLU A 827 -18.12 -9.31 -9.56
C GLU A 827 -18.33 -8.03 -8.72
N GLY A 828 -18.43 -6.88 -9.38
CA GLY A 828 -18.61 -5.57 -8.76
C GLY A 828 -17.35 -5.01 -8.11
N VAL A 829 -16.17 -5.42 -8.57
CA VAL A 829 -14.86 -4.88 -8.16
C VAL A 829 -14.32 -4.04 -9.32
N ASP A 830 -14.38 -2.71 -9.17
CA ASP A 830 -13.72 -1.83 -10.13
C ASP A 830 -12.22 -1.75 -9.82
N ILE A 831 -11.39 -1.41 -10.80
CA ILE A 831 -9.95 -1.21 -10.57
C ILE A 831 -9.66 -0.08 -9.57
N SER A 832 -10.59 0.87 -9.40
CA SER A 832 -10.55 1.91 -8.37
C SER A 832 -10.87 1.40 -6.96
N ASP A 833 -11.44 0.21 -6.81
CA ASP A 833 -11.66 -0.45 -5.50
C ASP A 833 -10.40 -1.17 -4.98
N LEU A 834 -9.36 -1.30 -5.80
CA LEU A 834 -8.09 -1.92 -5.42
C LEU A 834 -7.25 -0.94 -4.58
N LEU A 835 -6.46 -1.45 -3.62
CA LEU A 835 -5.59 -0.59 -2.81
C LEU A 835 -4.51 0.07 -3.66
N PHE A 836 -3.95 -0.71 -4.60
CA PHE A 836 -2.96 -0.27 -5.56
C PHE A 836 -2.86 -1.31 -6.68
N TYR A 837 -2.62 -0.87 -7.91
CA TYR A 837 -2.31 -1.79 -9.01
C TYR A 837 -1.20 -1.26 -9.90
N ASN A 838 -0.50 -2.17 -10.59
CA ASN A 838 0.55 -1.82 -11.53
C ASN A 838 0.56 -2.76 -12.75
N TYR A 839 1.19 -2.31 -13.82
CA TYR A 839 1.43 -3.09 -15.04
C TYR A 839 2.90 -3.52 -15.05
N LEU A 840 3.15 -4.80 -14.91
CA LEU A 840 4.51 -5.36 -14.86
C LEU A 840 5.02 -5.77 -16.26
N GLY A 841 4.20 -5.62 -17.30
CA GLY A 841 4.56 -5.96 -18.68
C GLY A 841 4.44 -7.44 -18.97
N HIS A 842 5.27 -8.29 -18.35
CA HIS A 842 5.34 -9.73 -18.66
C HIS A 842 4.57 -10.60 -17.66
N HIS A 843 4.05 -11.73 -18.15
CA HIS A 843 3.30 -12.68 -17.34
C HIS A 843 4.15 -13.34 -16.23
N ASP A 844 5.43 -13.59 -16.51
CA ASP A 844 6.36 -14.16 -15.52
C ASP A 844 6.62 -13.17 -14.36
N ASP A 845 6.77 -11.87 -14.67
CA ASP A 845 6.96 -10.81 -13.67
C ASP A 845 5.74 -10.69 -12.73
N VAL A 846 4.53 -10.81 -13.29
CA VAL A 846 3.27 -10.88 -12.50
C VAL A 846 3.25 -12.08 -11.57
N ALA A 847 3.60 -13.27 -12.06
CA ALA A 847 3.62 -14.47 -11.22
C ALA A 847 4.65 -14.38 -10.10
N GLU A 848 5.84 -13.82 -10.38
CA GLU A 848 6.90 -13.64 -9.40
C GLU A 848 6.58 -12.59 -8.35
N ALA A 849 5.96 -11.48 -8.74
CA ALA A 849 5.58 -10.42 -7.81
C ALA A 849 4.46 -10.85 -6.83
N VAL A 850 3.57 -11.76 -7.25
CA VAL A 850 2.57 -12.37 -6.34
C VAL A 850 3.20 -13.37 -5.38
N LEU A 851 4.18 -14.15 -5.86
CA LEU A 851 4.92 -15.12 -5.04
C LEU A 851 5.83 -14.44 -4.01
N SER A 852 6.54 -13.37 -4.41
CA SER A 852 7.39 -12.57 -3.51
C SER A 852 6.56 -11.80 -2.47
N GLY A 853 5.29 -11.58 -2.78
CA GLY A 853 4.35 -10.85 -1.95
C GLY A 853 4.41 -9.35 -2.07
N GLU A 854 5.02 -8.86 -3.15
CA GLU A 854 4.91 -7.49 -3.61
C GLU A 854 3.46 -7.13 -3.98
N TYR A 855 2.71 -8.10 -4.52
CA TYR A 855 1.28 -7.97 -4.77
C TYR A 855 0.47 -9.11 -4.11
N ASP A 856 -0.73 -8.80 -3.66
CA ASP A 856 -1.64 -9.78 -3.03
C ASP A 856 -2.20 -10.77 -4.05
N ALA A 857 -2.46 -10.29 -5.27
CA ALA A 857 -2.95 -11.06 -6.40
C ALA A 857 -2.47 -10.49 -7.74
N GLY A 858 -2.63 -11.25 -8.81
CA GLY A 858 -2.30 -10.80 -10.16
C GLY A 858 -3.01 -11.61 -11.22
N ALA A 859 -2.85 -11.23 -12.49
CA ALA A 859 -3.48 -11.93 -13.60
C ALA A 859 -2.48 -12.38 -14.67
N VAL A 860 -2.56 -13.66 -15.03
CA VAL A 860 -1.66 -14.29 -16.01
C VAL A 860 -2.43 -15.22 -16.95
N MET A 861 -1.76 -15.70 -18.00
CA MET A 861 -2.29 -16.80 -18.82
C MET A 861 -2.25 -18.12 -18.04
N GLU A 862 -3.17 -19.04 -18.37
CA GLU A 862 -3.27 -20.39 -17.79
C GLU A 862 -1.91 -21.12 -17.76
N LEU A 863 -1.18 -21.14 -18.88
CA LEU A 863 0.13 -21.80 -18.95
C LEU A 863 1.16 -21.20 -17.97
N THR A 864 1.16 -19.88 -17.78
CA THR A 864 2.04 -19.24 -16.81
C THR A 864 1.59 -19.58 -15.38
N ALA A 865 0.29 -19.59 -15.11
CA ALA A 865 -0.25 -19.99 -13.82
C ALA A 865 0.11 -21.46 -13.48
N GLU A 866 0.12 -22.35 -14.47
CA GLU A 866 0.55 -23.75 -14.33
C GLU A 866 2.04 -23.86 -14.04
N LYS A 867 2.88 -23.16 -14.80
CA LYS A 867 4.35 -23.10 -14.61
C LYS A 867 4.76 -22.73 -13.18
N TYR A 868 4.02 -21.84 -12.52
CA TYR A 868 4.33 -21.35 -11.18
C TYR A 868 3.49 -21.96 -10.05
N LYS A 869 2.58 -22.91 -10.35
CA LYS A 869 1.67 -23.51 -9.36
C LYS A 869 2.41 -24.17 -8.20
N GLU A 870 3.36 -25.04 -8.53
CA GLU A 870 4.16 -25.79 -7.55
C GLU A 870 5.07 -24.89 -6.70
N ARG A 871 5.26 -23.61 -7.09
CA ARG A 871 6.02 -22.61 -6.33
C ARG A 871 5.19 -21.88 -5.27
N GLY A 872 3.90 -22.22 -5.10
CA GLY A 872 3.03 -21.64 -4.07
C GLY A 872 2.02 -20.62 -4.59
N LEU A 873 1.64 -20.71 -5.86
CA LEU A 873 0.48 -19.99 -6.40
C LEU A 873 -0.81 -20.76 -6.17
N LYS A 874 -1.89 -20.00 -5.92
CA LYS A 874 -3.27 -20.45 -5.83
C LYS A 874 -4.08 -19.77 -6.92
N TYR A 875 -4.97 -20.53 -7.56
CA TYR A 875 -5.90 -20.02 -8.55
C TYR A 875 -7.15 -19.48 -7.88
N ILE A 876 -7.51 -18.24 -8.20
CA ILE A 876 -8.72 -17.60 -7.68
C ILE A 876 -9.88 -17.81 -8.65
N LYS A 877 -9.69 -17.48 -9.93
CA LYS A 877 -10.71 -17.68 -10.96
C LYS A 877 -10.10 -17.80 -12.35
N PHE A 878 -10.63 -18.75 -13.14
CA PHE A 878 -10.35 -18.88 -14.56
C PHE A 878 -11.38 -18.07 -15.36
N SER A 879 -10.97 -17.53 -16.49
CA SER A 879 -11.87 -16.87 -17.44
C SER A 879 -12.71 -17.88 -18.22
N GLU A 880 -13.66 -17.38 -19.00
CA GLU A 880 -14.21 -18.13 -20.13
C GLU A 880 -13.16 -18.30 -21.24
N GLU A 881 -13.46 -19.14 -22.24
CA GLU A 881 -12.58 -19.42 -23.38
C GLU A 881 -12.21 -18.14 -24.15
N ILE A 882 -10.90 -17.88 -24.27
CA ILE A 882 -10.33 -16.75 -25.02
C ILE A 882 -9.76 -17.31 -26.33
N PRO A 883 -10.11 -16.76 -27.51
CA PRO A 883 -9.49 -17.19 -28.77
C PRO A 883 -7.95 -17.13 -28.70
N GLU A 884 -7.29 -18.14 -29.25
CA GLU A 884 -5.82 -18.19 -29.27
C GLU A 884 -5.20 -17.11 -30.18
N PHE A 885 -3.88 -16.99 -30.09
CA PHE A 885 -3.12 -15.95 -30.78
C PHE A 885 -3.24 -16.11 -32.29
N ASN A 886 -3.27 -14.99 -32.99
CA ASN A 886 -3.58 -14.93 -34.41
C ASN A 886 -2.40 -14.44 -35.25
N VAL A 887 -2.44 -14.78 -36.53
CA VAL A 887 -1.60 -14.16 -37.54
C VAL A 887 -2.50 -13.28 -38.38
N CYS A 888 -2.13 -12.01 -38.51
CA CYS A 888 -2.83 -11.05 -39.33
C CYS A 888 -1.90 -10.51 -40.45
N VAL A 889 -2.51 -9.97 -41.50
CA VAL A 889 -1.81 -9.40 -42.66
C VAL A 889 -2.20 -7.94 -42.87
N SER A 890 -1.26 -7.16 -43.41
CA SER A 890 -1.51 -5.77 -43.77
C SER A 890 -2.63 -5.67 -44.81
N ARG A 891 -3.39 -4.58 -44.77
CA ARG A 891 -4.53 -4.32 -45.66
C ARG A 891 -4.14 -4.42 -47.13
N ASP A 892 -2.97 -3.90 -47.48
CA ASP A 892 -2.55 -3.70 -48.86
C ASP A 892 -1.77 -4.91 -49.45
N LEU A 893 -1.73 -6.04 -48.71
CA LEU A 893 -1.07 -7.25 -49.18
C LEU A 893 -1.89 -7.93 -50.30
N PRO A 894 -1.28 -8.24 -51.47
CA PRO A 894 -1.98 -8.87 -52.58
C PRO A 894 -2.65 -10.20 -52.20
N GLU A 895 -3.87 -10.42 -52.69
CA GLU A 895 -4.68 -11.58 -52.28
C GLU A 895 -4.02 -12.93 -52.58
N ASN A 896 -3.26 -13.01 -53.68
CA ASN A 896 -2.47 -14.21 -54.00
C ASN A 896 -1.40 -14.50 -52.92
N GLU A 897 -0.74 -13.47 -52.38
CA GLU A 897 0.22 -13.63 -51.29
C GLU A 897 -0.47 -14.03 -49.98
N VAL A 898 -1.63 -13.44 -49.69
CA VAL A 898 -2.43 -13.79 -48.51
C VAL A 898 -2.80 -15.28 -48.51
N GLN A 899 -3.27 -15.81 -49.64
CA GLN A 899 -3.61 -17.24 -49.76
C GLN A 899 -2.38 -18.16 -49.63
N MET A 900 -1.22 -17.74 -50.15
CA MET A 900 0.03 -18.49 -49.97
C MET A 900 0.48 -18.53 -48.50
N ILE A 901 0.43 -17.39 -47.81
CA ILE A 901 0.76 -17.31 -46.38
C ILE A 901 -0.22 -18.18 -45.57
N LYS A 902 -1.52 -18.08 -45.84
CA LYS A 902 -2.56 -18.89 -45.17
C LYS A 902 -2.30 -20.37 -45.31
N SER A 903 -2.05 -20.82 -46.54
CA SER A 903 -1.76 -22.21 -46.85
C SER A 903 -0.48 -22.70 -46.15
N ALA A 904 0.54 -21.83 -46.04
CA ALA A 904 1.78 -22.17 -45.33
C ALA A 904 1.55 -22.41 -43.84
N PHE A 905 0.72 -21.59 -43.18
CA PHE A 905 0.36 -21.78 -41.77
C PHE A 905 -0.54 -23.01 -41.53
N LEU A 906 -1.57 -23.22 -42.35
CA LEU A 906 -2.48 -24.38 -42.22
C LEU A 906 -1.78 -25.73 -42.50
N SER A 907 -0.64 -25.71 -43.17
CA SER A 907 0.19 -26.89 -43.42
C SER A 907 1.07 -27.28 -42.23
N LEU A 908 1.24 -26.42 -41.23
CA LEU A 908 2.02 -26.72 -40.01
C LEU A 908 1.19 -27.56 -39.05
N LYS A 909 1.62 -28.81 -38.83
CA LYS A 909 1.00 -29.75 -37.89
C LYS A 909 2.05 -30.36 -36.98
N ASP A 910 1.65 -30.74 -35.78
CA ASP A 910 2.47 -31.49 -34.82
C ASP A 910 2.71 -32.96 -35.21
N THR A 911 2.03 -33.43 -36.27
CA THR A 911 2.14 -34.80 -36.77
C THR A 911 3.42 -35.08 -37.56
N ASP A 912 4.12 -34.05 -38.03
CA ASP A 912 5.40 -34.18 -38.75
C ASP A 912 6.56 -33.47 -38.02
N THR A 913 7.79 -33.94 -38.21
CA THR A 913 8.96 -33.53 -37.42
C THR A 913 9.33 -32.05 -37.60
N GLU A 914 9.16 -31.50 -38.81
CA GLU A 914 9.48 -30.09 -39.10
C GLU A 914 8.41 -29.19 -38.47
N GLY A 915 7.12 -29.51 -38.69
CA GLY A 915 6.00 -28.80 -38.08
C GLY A 915 6.05 -28.83 -36.56
N LEU A 916 6.26 -29.99 -35.94
CA LEU A 916 6.42 -30.14 -34.49
C LEU A 916 7.56 -29.27 -33.94
N SER A 917 8.70 -29.22 -34.61
CA SER A 917 9.85 -28.41 -34.17
C SER A 917 9.57 -26.91 -34.25
N ILE A 918 8.89 -26.44 -35.30
CA ILE A 918 8.54 -25.02 -35.49
C ILE A 918 7.45 -24.61 -34.49
N LEU A 919 6.42 -25.43 -34.31
CA LEU A 919 5.34 -25.14 -33.39
C LEU A 919 5.85 -25.09 -31.95
N LYS A 920 6.67 -26.06 -31.53
CA LYS A 920 7.28 -26.08 -30.20
C LYS A 920 8.30 -24.97 -29.96
N SER A 921 8.95 -24.45 -31.00
CA SER A 921 9.80 -23.26 -30.84
C SER A 921 8.98 -22.02 -30.51
N ILE A 922 7.73 -21.95 -30.99
CA ILE A 922 6.80 -20.86 -30.68
C ILE A 922 6.14 -21.08 -29.32
N ASN A 923 5.54 -22.24 -29.05
CA ASN A 923 4.96 -22.60 -27.76
C ASN A 923 4.93 -24.13 -27.66
N GLU A 924 5.38 -24.69 -26.55
CA GLU A 924 5.53 -26.16 -26.39
C GLU A 924 4.22 -26.95 -26.54
N HIS A 925 3.08 -26.27 -26.35
CA HIS A 925 1.73 -26.83 -26.46
C HIS A 925 1.07 -26.60 -27.82
N TYR A 926 1.73 -25.90 -28.76
CA TYR A 926 1.13 -25.65 -30.07
C TYR A 926 1.15 -26.90 -30.95
N THR A 927 -0.02 -27.19 -31.53
CA THR A 927 -0.31 -28.40 -32.32
C THR A 927 -0.57 -28.08 -33.80
N GLY A 928 -0.84 -26.81 -34.12
CA GLY A 928 -1.04 -26.33 -35.47
C GLY A 928 -1.71 -24.96 -35.51
N PHE A 929 -2.25 -24.61 -36.68
CA PHE A 929 -3.05 -23.41 -36.90
C PHE A 929 -4.37 -23.77 -37.58
N ILE A 930 -5.44 -23.03 -37.27
CA ILE A 930 -6.75 -23.13 -37.91
C ILE A 930 -7.15 -21.77 -38.50
N GLU A 931 -8.02 -21.78 -39.50
CA GLU A 931 -8.59 -20.55 -40.05
C GLU A 931 -9.39 -19.78 -38.98
N THR A 932 -9.33 -18.46 -39.05
CA THR A 932 -10.00 -17.54 -38.13
C THR A 932 -10.65 -16.41 -38.93
N SER A 933 -11.73 -15.82 -38.40
CA SER A 933 -12.38 -14.64 -38.97
C SER A 933 -12.48 -13.50 -37.95
N ASP A 934 -12.94 -12.32 -38.36
CA ASP A 934 -13.10 -11.19 -37.43
C ASP A 934 -14.15 -11.49 -36.35
N GLU A 935 -15.18 -12.28 -36.69
CA GLU A 935 -16.26 -12.65 -35.76
C GLU A 935 -15.76 -13.46 -34.55
N ASP A 936 -14.68 -14.23 -34.70
CA ASP A 936 -14.09 -15.02 -33.61
C ASP A 936 -13.63 -14.15 -32.42
N TYR A 937 -13.39 -12.86 -32.65
CA TYR A 937 -12.89 -11.91 -31.65
C TYR A 937 -13.98 -11.01 -31.05
N GLN A 938 -15.24 -11.19 -31.44
CA GLN A 938 -16.36 -10.33 -31.04
C GLN A 938 -16.56 -10.30 -29.51
N LYS A 939 -16.40 -11.43 -28.83
CA LYS A 939 -16.55 -11.53 -27.37
C LYS A 939 -15.50 -10.69 -26.62
N ILE A 940 -14.26 -10.70 -27.10
CA ILE A 940 -13.19 -9.87 -26.54
C ILE A 940 -13.44 -8.39 -26.84
N ARG A 941 -13.98 -8.07 -28.02
CA ARG A 941 -14.39 -6.70 -28.40
C ARG A 941 -15.46 -6.16 -27.46
N GLU A 942 -16.47 -6.97 -27.11
CA GLU A 942 -17.50 -6.60 -26.14
C GLU A 942 -16.93 -6.36 -24.74
N MET A 943 -16.03 -7.25 -24.27
CA MET A 943 -15.33 -7.05 -22.99
C MET A 943 -14.56 -5.73 -22.98
N MET A 944 -13.78 -5.44 -24.02
CA MET A 944 -13.02 -4.19 -24.14
C MET A 944 -13.91 -2.95 -24.13
N SER A 945 -15.10 -3.01 -24.76
CA SER A 945 -16.07 -1.91 -24.74
C SER A 945 -16.68 -1.68 -23.36
N GLN A 946 -17.05 -2.76 -22.65
CA GLN A 946 -17.63 -2.68 -21.30
C GLN A 946 -16.64 -2.12 -20.26
N ILE A 947 -15.33 -2.32 -20.46
CA ILE A 947 -14.27 -1.73 -19.64
C ILE A 947 -13.69 -0.42 -20.22
N GLN A 948 -14.36 0.18 -21.23
CA GLN A 948 -14.05 1.48 -21.83
C GLN A 948 -12.66 1.59 -22.48
N LEU A 949 -12.18 0.53 -23.15
CA LEU A 949 -10.89 0.53 -23.85
C LEU A 949 -10.98 0.69 -25.37
N ILE A 950 -12.17 0.55 -25.96
CA ILE A 950 -12.44 0.76 -27.39
C ILE A 950 -13.81 1.38 -27.63
#